data_AF-A0AAC8QA78-F1
#
_entry.id   AF-A0AAC8QA78-F1
#
_cell.length_a   1.000
_cell.length_b   1.000
_cell.length_c   1.000
_cell.angle_alpha   90.00
_cell.angle_beta   90.00
_cell.angle_gamma   90.00
#
_symmetry.space_group_name_H-M   'P 1'
#
loop_
_entity.id
_entity.type
_entity.pdbx_description
1 polymer ?
#
loop_
_entity_poly.entity_id
_entity_poly.type
_entity_poly.pdbx_seq_one_letter_code
_entity_poly.pdbx_strand_id
1 'polypeptide(L)'
;MRLEIRGREPETEISVIDSSFRTLECQMDHLVTELPPGLYKIRFRVGPFLQELHQALEPGSQGVLVEAPWMRFDSPAPLANTRLTHEYHEEAAEKLSRSDRVHVQLGAGSRLFVFTRDWELKGEGHPANGLSLHDVEGRLLVEFWRAGEQGGAGLDAWAACHLELKPGSYRLRVDAGPEGVFEQIIVTCAGWQTQVFLLRTRYGVHDDAPWRPDLSNASILMEHASQDRGFQAWDERLRLAELARLSLGGRQPYLLQKHLGELLKGKFENPMLGLYAAHALLENRTSAPASVDSHRPLLHEVVSNLQGLIPGHPDVEALRLWLELVSPETLSGRYASPPMLRGSWSIIVEKTGTHPALIPADSLAARISRNVWGSSPWLIWQLENAPAPHRVATPFMLEMLGSPAGEASPLESLELLSFLSADSALSMEPERGAEWDEVEESLLELLRRKSSRGALRGASPDTRSLLASLETLTLPQLVRHLELPSSTVEAAVSKLREKLREQHKARVLRARMGPPRPSQPQKSLGLAEGLHVCIDRSEGQPRDALARRSWMKSRGWAPGRVLRVGFLDGDPVLQERVRHVASLWTQEADVRFRFEKTAEAEIRISFRERGSWSFVGTDCLRVPRSQPTMNFGWLTLASPDPEVSAVVLHEFGHALGCLHEHHTPPGGIAWNKQAIYACFQGAPTFWTREEVDRHFFGLYEQDLTVHDQSDTRSIMLNPIPPEFTLNGFHVGFNTRLSERDKAFIRQLYP
;
A
#
# COMPACT_ATOMS: atom_id res chain seq x y z
N MET A 1 -36.47 16.32 2.40
CA MET A 1 -35.42 17.26 1.93
C MET A 1 -34.69 16.60 0.81
N ARG A 2 -34.46 17.33 -0.28
CA ARG A 2 -33.78 16.80 -1.44
C ARG A 2 -32.28 16.65 -1.15
N LEU A 3 -31.76 15.44 -1.26
CA LEU A 3 -30.34 15.15 -1.27
C LEU A 3 -29.98 14.72 -2.70
N GLU A 4 -29.09 15.47 -3.33
CA GLU A 4 -28.51 15.16 -4.62
C GLU A 4 -27.03 14.81 -4.43
N ILE A 5 -26.60 13.68 -4.98
CA ILE A 5 -25.24 13.18 -4.84
C ILE A 5 -24.71 12.88 -6.23
N ARG A 6 -23.52 13.40 -6.56
CA ARG A 6 -22.85 13.18 -7.84
C ARG A 6 -21.53 12.45 -7.63
N GLY A 7 -21.29 11.41 -8.40
CA GLY A 7 -20.03 10.69 -8.55
C GLY A 7 -18.99 11.59 -9.21
N ARG A 8 -17.72 11.24 -9.01
CA ARG A 8 -16.59 11.86 -9.73
C ARG A 8 -16.14 10.99 -10.89
N GLU A 9 -16.31 9.68 -10.74
CA GLU A 9 -16.12 8.71 -11.79
C GLU A 9 -17.50 8.15 -12.19
N PRO A 10 -17.79 7.89 -13.48
CA PRO A 10 -19.09 7.33 -13.88
C PRO A 10 -19.33 5.92 -13.31
N GLU A 11 -18.30 5.31 -12.73
CA GLU A 11 -18.32 4.01 -12.06
C GLU A 11 -18.54 4.12 -10.54
N THR A 12 -18.76 5.32 -10.00
CA THR A 12 -19.00 5.51 -8.57
C THR A 12 -20.37 4.97 -8.17
N GLU A 13 -20.38 3.86 -7.43
CA GLU A 13 -21.58 3.40 -6.70
C GLU A 13 -21.77 4.29 -5.46
N ILE A 14 -22.94 4.91 -5.38
CA ILE A 14 -23.35 5.80 -4.31
C ILE A 14 -24.43 5.09 -3.51
N SER A 15 -24.18 4.83 -2.23
CA SER A 15 -25.14 4.29 -1.29
C SER A 15 -25.44 5.29 -0.17
N VAL A 16 -26.71 5.55 0.11
CA VAL A 16 -27.14 6.34 1.26
C VAL A 16 -27.61 5.41 2.37
N ILE A 17 -27.04 5.57 3.57
CA ILE A 17 -27.24 4.69 4.71
C ILE A 17 -27.76 5.52 5.89
N ASP A 18 -28.83 5.04 6.53
CA ASP A 18 -29.41 5.70 7.71
C ASP A 18 -28.65 5.41 9.01
N SER A 19 -29.08 6.04 10.10
CA SER A 19 -28.51 5.84 11.44
C SER A 19 -28.72 4.43 12.01
N SER A 20 -29.57 3.61 11.39
CA SER A 20 -29.79 2.20 11.72
C SER A 20 -28.94 1.26 10.87
N PHE A 21 -27.97 1.79 10.12
CA PHE A 21 -27.11 1.06 9.19
C PHE A 21 -27.87 0.37 8.05
N ARG A 22 -29.07 0.85 7.71
CA ARG A 22 -29.82 0.34 6.56
C ARG A 22 -29.50 1.19 5.34
N THR A 23 -29.13 0.54 4.24
CA THR A 23 -29.05 1.19 2.92
C THR A 23 -30.46 1.59 2.51
N LEU A 24 -30.70 2.89 2.36
CA LEU A 24 -31.97 3.45 1.90
C LEU A 24 -32.05 3.46 0.38
N GLU A 25 -30.98 3.93 -0.26
CA GLU A 25 -30.88 4.08 -1.70
C GLU A 25 -29.47 3.71 -2.16
N CYS A 26 -29.37 3.16 -3.37
CA CYS A 26 -28.10 2.86 -4.03
C CYS A 26 -28.23 3.09 -5.53
N GLN A 27 -27.40 3.97 -6.08
CA GLN A 27 -27.36 4.32 -7.51
C GLN A 27 -25.92 4.58 -7.98
N MET A 28 -25.69 4.52 -9.28
CA MET A 28 -24.39 4.80 -9.90
C MET A 28 -24.35 6.24 -10.38
N ASP A 29 -23.20 6.90 -10.21
CA ASP A 29 -22.84 8.23 -10.72
C ASP A 29 -23.74 9.39 -10.27
N HIS A 30 -25.06 9.24 -10.23
CA HIS A 30 -25.96 10.28 -9.78
C HIS A 30 -27.09 9.68 -8.96
N LEU A 31 -27.29 10.20 -7.75
CA LEU A 31 -28.36 9.78 -6.85
C LEU A 31 -29.14 11.01 -6.37
N VAL A 32 -30.44 11.02 -6.63
CA VAL A 32 -31.36 12.03 -6.09
C VAL A 32 -32.41 11.34 -5.23
N THR A 33 -32.51 11.75 -3.96
CA THR A 33 -33.48 11.17 -3.03
C THR A 33 -34.06 12.23 -2.10
N GLU A 34 -35.24 11.96 -1.54
CA GLU A 34 -35.87 12.80 -0.53
C GLU A 34 -35.86 12.12 0.83
N LEU A 35 -35.21 12.76 1.80
CA LEU A 35 -35.00 12.20 3.13
C LEU A 35 -35.49 13.16 4.23
N PRO A 36 -35.98 12.66 5.38
CA PRO A 36 -36.28 13.52 6.53
C PRO A 36 -35.00 14.20 7.07
N PRO A 37 -35.13 15.25 7.90
CA PRO A 37 -33.99 15.80 8.60
C PRO A 37 -33.30 14.72 9.45
N GLY A 38 -31.98 14.64 9.38
CA GLY A 38 -31.20 13.58 10.02
C GLY A 38 -29.76 13.51 9.54
N LEU A 39 -28.97 12.62 10.14
CA LEU A 39 -27.60 12.32 9.73
C LEU A 39 -27.56 11.05 8.89
N TYR A 40 -26.98 11.15 7.70
CA TYR A 40 -26.85 10.05 6.75
C TYR A 40 -25.38 9.75 6.47
N LYS A 41 -25.05 8.48 6.32
CA LYS A 41 -23.75 8.06 5.78
C LYS A 41 -23.90 7.87 4.27
N ILE A 42 -23.10 8.57 3.50
CA ILE A 42 -22.97 8.37 2.05
C ILE A 42 -21.71 7.55 1.81
N ARG A 43 -21.85 6.46 1.08
CA ARG A 43 -20.77 5.56 0.74
C ARG A 43 -20.55 5.63 -0.78
N PHE A 44 -19.32 5.93 -1.17
CA PHE A 44 -18.84 5.94 -2.55
C PHE A 44 -17.93 4.74 -2.76
N ARG A 45 -18.16 3.97 -3.82
CA ARG A 45 -17.36 2.80 -4.14
C ARG A 45 -17.01 2.78 -5.62
N VAL A 46 -15.74 2.51 -5.94
CA VAL A 46 -15.25 2.28 -7.31
C VAL A 46 -14.32 1.07 -7.26
N GLY A 47 -14.69 -0.02 -7.95
CA GLY A 47 -13.95 -1.29 -7.86
C GLY A 47 -13.85 -1.79 -6.39
N PRO A 48 -12.65 -2.15 -5.90
CA PRO A 48 -12.45 -2.56 -4.50
C PRO A 48 -12.37 -1.38 -3.51
N PHE A 49 -12.32 -0.14 -4.01
CA PHE A 49 -12.06 1.03 -3.20
C PHE A 49 -13.35 1.61 -2.62
N LEU A 50 -13.28 2.05 -1.37
CA LEU A 50 -14.43 2.51 -0.59
C LEU A 50 -14.10 3.81 0.12
N GLN A 51 -14.99 4.79 0.01
CA GLN A 51 -14.92 6.03 0.78
C GLN A 51 -16.29 6.34 1.39
N GLU A 52 -16.29 6.88 2.60
CA GLU A 52 -17.51 7.22 3.33
C GLU A 52 -17.49 8.69 3.75
N LEU A 53 -18.62 9.38 3.60
CA LEU A 53 -18.88 10.73 4.09
C LEU A 53 -20.14 10.72 4.96
N HIS A 54 -20.23 11.64 5.91
CA HIS A 54 -21.46 11.86 6.67
C HIS A 54 -22.10 13.19 6.25
N GLN A 55 -23.38 13.17 5.93
CA GLN A 55 -24.15 14.34 5.51
C GLN A 55 -25.33 14.54 6.44
N ALA A 56 -25.37 15.70 7.09
CA ALA A 56 -26.53 16.14 7.87
C ALA A 56 -27.53 16.86 6.96
N LEU A 57 -28.82 16.56 7.12
CA LEU A 57 -29.94 17.27 6.50
C LEU A 57 -30.68 18.06 7.59
N GLU A 58 -30.55 19.38 7.56
CA GLU A 58 -31.12 20.27 8.58
C GLU A 58 -32.54 20.74 8.24
N PRO A 59 -33.46 20.86 9.24
CA PRO A 59 -34.78 21.46 9.08
C PRO A 59 -34.76 22.78 8.29
N GLY A 60 -35.50 22.85 7.18
CA GLY A 60 -35.62 24.07 6.36
C GLY A 60 -34.60 24.23 5.23
N SER A 61 -33.66 23.30 5.04
CA SER A 61 -32.73 23.33 3.90
C SER A 61 -33.44 23.11 2.56
N GLN A 62 -33.13 23.93 1.55
CA GLN A 62 -33.74 23.87 0.20
C GLN A 62 -33.22 22.71 -0.69
N GLY A 63 -32.39 21.85 -0.12
CA GLY A 63 -31.73 20.73 -0.79
C GLY A 63 -30.22 20.78 -0.61
N VAL A 64 -29.58 19.62 -0.55
CA VAL A 64 -28.13 19.48 -0.35
C VAL A 64 -27.54 18.77 -1.57
N LEU A 65 -26.51 19.36 -2.15
CA LEU A 65 -25.68 18.73 -3.18
C LEU A 65 -24.39 18.22 -2.54
N VAL A 66 -24.11 16.92 -2.71
CA VAL A 66 -22.86 16.29 -2.30
C VAL A 66 -22.12 15.82 -3.54
N GLU A 67 -20.90 16.29 -3.74
CA GLU A 67 -20.01 15.73 -4.75
C GLU A 67 -19.14 14.65 -4.12
N ALA A 68 -18.99 13.54 -4.82
CA ALA A 68 -18.07 12.49 -4.43
C ALA A 68 -16.64 13.07 -4.37
N PRO A 69 -15.83 12.62 -3.42
CA PRO A 69 -14.40 12.84 -3.44
C PRO A 69 -13.74 11.98 -4.54
N TRP A 70 -12.54 12.37 -4.98
CA TRP A 70 -11.72 11.52 -5.85
C TRP A 70 -11.33 10.22 -5.16
N MET A 71 -11.54 9.08 -5.83
CA MET A 71 -11.16 7.78 -5.30
C MET A 71 -9.63 7.62 -5.23
N ARG A 72 -9.02 7.63 -4.04
CA ARG A 72 -7.56 7.45 -3.94
C ARG A 72 -7.18 5.96 -3.97
N PHE A 73 -6.40 5.55 -4.97
CA PHE A 73 -5.86 4.20 -5.11
C PHE A 73 -4.36 4.23 -5.43
N ASP A 74 -3.68 3.09 -5.26
CA ASP A 74 -2.25 2.96 -5.56
C ASP A 74 -2.06 2.64 -7.05
N SER A 75 -1.22 3.39 -7.76
CA SER A 75 -0.87 3.12 -9.16
C SER A 75 0.61 3.34 -9.44
N PRO A 76 1.26 2.46 -10.21
CA PRO A 76 2.59 2.72 -10.74
C PRO A 76 2.62 3.87 -11.74
N ALA A 77 1.55 4.09 -12.51
CA ALA A 77 1.43 5.26 -13.37
C ALA A 77 1.23 6.49 -12.47
N PRO A 78 1.98 7.60 -12.67
CA PRO A 78 1.79 8.83 -11.92
C PRO A 78 0.52 9.53 -12.41
N LEU A 79 -0.64 8.94 -12.11
CA LEU A 79 -1.95 9.49 -12.42
C LEU A 79 -2.36 10.43 -11.28
N ALA A 80 -2.93 11.58 -11.64
CA ALA A 80 -3.41 12.55 -10.68
C ALA A 80 -4.48 11.95 -9.75
N ASN A 81 -4.52 12.45 -8.52
CA ASN A 81 -5.44 11.99 -7.46
C ASN A 81 -5.33 10.48 -7.16
N THR A 82 -4.14 9.90 -7.31
CA THR A 82 -3.78 8.57 -6.78
C THR A 82 -2.92 8.72 -5.52
N ARG A 83 -2.74 7.65 -4.74
CA ARG A 83 -1.97 7.68 -3.48
C ARG A 83 -0.46 7.77 -3.71
N LEU A 84 0.02 7.12 -4.77
CA LEU A 84 1.44 6.99 -5.08
C LEU A 84 1.86 7.98 -6.19
N THR A 85 1.40 9.23 -6.19
CA THR A 85 1.74 10.23 -7.23
C THR A 85 2.26 11.53 -6.65
N HIS A 86 3.16 12.19 -7.39
CA HIS A 86 3.70 13.51 -7.07
C HIS A 86 3.89 14.29 -8.38
N GLU A 87 3.70 15.62 -8.36
CA GLU A 87 3.77 16.51 -9.53
C GLU A 87 5.05 16.30 -10.38
N TYR A 88 6.23 16.13 -9.78
CA TYR A 88 7.47 15.85 -10.51
C TYR A 88 7.45 14.55 -11.34
N HIS A 89 6.78 13.50 -10.85
CA HIS A 89 6.62 12.25 -11.60
C HIS A 89 5.58 12.40 -12.72
N GLU A 90 4.50 13.13 -12.46
CA GLU A 90 3.47 13.47 -13.45
C GLU A 90 4.10 14.23 -14.62
N GLU A 91 4.76 15.35 -14.32
CA GLU A 91 5.41 16.21 -15.31
C GLU A 91 6.49 15.46 -16.11
N ALA A 92 7.32 14.66 -15.45
CA ALA A 92 8.36 13.88 -16.12
C ALA A 92 7.76 12.85 -17.08
N ALA A 93 6.74 12.10 -16.64
CA ALA A 93 6.08 11.10 -17.47
C ALA A 93 5.36 11.76 -18.66
N GLU A 94 4.62 12.84 -18.45
CA GLU A 94 3.94 13.58 -19.51
C GLU A 94 4.93 14.13 -20.53
N LYS A 95 5.99 14.81 -20.08
CA LYS A 95 6.97 15.43 -20.96
C LYS A 95 7.71 14.40 -21.81
N LEU A 96 8.18 13.31 -21.20
CA LEU A 96 9.05 12.34 -21.88
C LEU A 96 8.28 11.39 -22.79
N SER A 97 7.03 11.07 -22.46
CA SER A 97 6.15 10.27 -23.33
C SER A 97 5.71 11.03 -24.59
N ARG A 98 5.58 12.37 -24.50
CA ARG A 98 5.27 13.25 -25.65
C ARG A 98 6.50 13.67 -26.45
N SER A 99 7.70 13.42 -25.91
CA SER A 99 8.94 13.92 -26.51
C SER A 99 9.20 13.30 -27.88
N ASP A 100 9.49 14.16 -28.87
CA ASP A 100 10.04 13.77 -30.19
C ASP A 100 11.39 13.05 -30.07
N ARG A 101 12.05 13.18 -28.91
CA ARG A 101 13.30 12.49 -28.64
C ARG A 101 13.03 11.01 -28.36
N VAL A 102 13.16 10.22 -29.43
CA VAL A 102 13.30 8.77 -29.35
C VAL A 102 14.68 8.43 -28.80
N HIS A 103 14.71 7.67 -27.70
CA HIS A 103 15.96 7.24 -27.05
C HIS A 103 16.61 6.08 -27.83
N VAL A 104 15.78 5.16 -28.33
CA VAL A 104 16.24 4.01 -29.13
C VAL A 104 15.32 3.75 -30.31
N GLN A 105 15.89 3.71 -31.52
CA GLN A 105 15.19 3.35 -32.75
C GLN A 105 15.51 1.91 -33.15
N LEU A 106 14.58 0.98 -32.92
CA LEU A 106 14.71 -0.44 -33.28
C LEU A 106 13.86 -0.81 -34.51
N GLY A 107 12.92 0.05 -34.89
CA GLY A 107 11.99 -0.15 -35.98
C GLY A 107 11.11 1.08 -36.18
N ALA A 108 9.98 0.92 -36.86
CA ALA A 108 9.00 1.98 -37.04
C ALA A 108 7.59 1.40 -37.07
N GLY A 109 6.60 2.25 -36.79
CA GLY A 109 5.18 1.92 -36.85
C GLY A 109 4.50 1.85 -35.47
N SER A 110 5.24 1.58 -34.40
CA SER A 110 4.75 1.65 -33.02
C SER A 110 5.77 2.31 -32.09
N ARG A 111 5.29 2.77 -30.92
CA ARG A 111 6.11 3.35 -29.86
C ARG A 111 5.97 2.56 -28.55
N LEU A 112 7.04 2.51 -27.76
CA LEU A 112 7.04 1.97 -26.40
C LEU A 112 7.64 3.02 -25.47
N PHE A 113 6.89 3.38 -24.43
CA PHE A 113 7.36 4.25 -23.36
C PHE A 113 7.43 3.44 -22.08
N VAL A 114 8.60 3.37 -21.45
CA VAL A 114 8.80 2.67 -20.17
C VAL A 114 9.22 3.69 -19.12
N PHE A 115 8.52 3.72 -18.00
CA PHE A 115 8.77 4.63 -16.88
C PHE A 115 8.87 3.85 -15.58
N THR A 116 10.06 3.82 -14.99
CA THR A 116 10.34 3.18 -13.70
C THR A 116 10.56 4.25 -12.65
N ARG A 117 9.97 4.11 -11.46
CA ARG A 117 10.15 5.10 -10.39
C ARG A 117 10.18 4.50 -9.00
N ASP A 118 10.73 5.27 -8.08
CA ASP A 118 10.62 5.03 -6.65
C ASP A 118 9.42 5.77 -6.05
N TRP A 119 9.00 5.27 -4.89
CA TRP A 119 8.04 5.94 -4.05
C TRP A 119 8.45 5.73 -2.59
N GLU A 120 8.84 6.80 -1.89
CA GLU A 120 9.17 6.80 -0.46
C GLU A 120 10.29 5.82 -0.01
N LEU A 121 11.11 5.33 -0.96
CA LEU A 121 12.03 4.19 -0.74
C LEU A 121 13.50 4.46 -1.09
N LYS A 122 14.37 3.87 -0.26
CA LYS A 122 15.85 3.84 -0.34
C LYS A 122 16.36 2.82 -1.38
N GLY A 123 15.79 2.76 -2.57
CA GLY A 123 16.36 1.91 -3.61
C GLY A 123 17.70 2.49 -4.06
N GLU A 124 18.82 1.92 -3.62
CA GLU A 124 20.12 2.37 -4.12
C GLU A 124 20.28 2.05 -5.61
N GLY A 125 20.84 3.00 -6.36
CA GLY A 125 21.09 2.87 -7.78
C GLY A 125 19.88 3.14 -8.69
N HIS A 126 20.12 2.99 -9.99
CA HIS A 126 19.22 3.44 -11.05
C HIS A 126 17.81 2.81 -10.97
N PRO A 127 16.70 3.57 -11.12
CA PRO A 127 15.33 3.03 -11.05
C PRO A 127 15.02 1.92 -12.07
N ALA A 128 15.62 1.99 -13.25
CA ALA A 128 15.52 0.95 -14.28
C ALA A 128 16.54 -0.21 -14.15
N ASN A 129 17.26 -0.31 -13.02
CA ASN A 129 18.30 -1.33 -12.86
C ASN A 129 17.69 -2.76 -12.89
N GLY A 130 18.34 -3.66 -13.62
CA GLY A 130 17.85 -5.02 -13.87
C GLY A 130 16.71 -5.13 -14.89
N LEU A 131 16.21 -4.02 -15.45
CA LEU A 131 15.15 -4.03 -16.47
C LEU A 131 15.74 -3.99 -17.88
N SER A 132 15.22 -4.86 -18.75
CA SER A 132 15.65 -4.94 -20.15
C SER A 132 14.52 -5.35 -21.10
N LEU A 133 14.66 -4.95 -22.37
CA LEU A 133 13.77 -5.35 -23.46
C LEU A 133 14.49 -6.35 -24.36
N HIS A 134 13.80 -7.43 -24.70
CA HIS A 134 14.26 -8.46 -25.60
C HIS A 134 13.26 -8.68 -26.74
N ASP A 135 13.72 -9.20 -27.87
CA ASP A 135 12.81 -9.75 -28.88
C ASP A 135 12.15 -11.06 -28.38
N VAL A 136 11.23 -11.61 -29.17
CA VAL A 136 10.51 -12.85 -28.80
C VAL A 136 11.48 -14.02 -28.61
N GLU A 137 12.54 -14.09 -29.41
CA GLU A 137 13.57 -15.12 -29.32
C GLU A 137 14.45 -14.98 -28.06
N GLY A 138 14.42 -13.82 -27.39
CA GLY A 138 15.14 -13.53 -26.16
C GLY A 138 16.46 -12.81 -26.35
N ARG A 139 16.76 -12.33 -27.56
CA ARG A 139 17.94 -11.49 -27.83
C ARG A 139 17.73 -10.11 -27.20
N LEU A 140 18.73 -9.63 -26.49
CA LEU A 140 18.70 -8.32 -25.84
C LEU A 140 18.62 -7.20 -26.88
N LEU A 141 17.64 -6.32 -26.73
CA LEU A 141 17.48 -5.12 -27.57
C LEU A 141 17.90 -3.87 -26.81
N VAL A 142 17.46 -3.72 -25.55
CA VAL A 142 17.70 -2.52 -24.74
C VAL A 142 17.91 -2.86 -23.27
N GLU A 143 18.93 -2.26 -22.65
CA GLU A 143 19.03 -2.13 -21.20
C GLU A 143 18.57 -0.73 -20.80
N PHE A 144 17.45 -0.64 -20.07
CA PHE A 144 16.78 0.65 -19.86
C PHE A 144 17.61 1.63 -19.03
N TRP A 145 18.43 1.12 -18.10
CA TRP A 145 19.32 1.94 -17.29
C TRP A 145 20.45 2.62 -18.09
N ARG A 146 20.76 2.14 -19.30
CA ARG A 146 21.78 2.73 -20.18
C ARG A 146 21.19 3.66 -21.22
N ALA A 147 20.01 3.30 -21.74
CA ALA A 147 19.42 3.97 -22.89
C ALA A 147 18.47 5.12 -22.50
N GLY A 148 17.85 5.04 -21.33
CA GLY A 148 16.86 6.00 -20.88
C GLY A 148 17.44 7.30 -20.32
N GLU A 149 16.55 8.23 -20.03
CA GLU A 149 16.79 9.39 -19.16
C GLU A 149 16.43 9.04 -17.72
N GLN A 150 17.08 9.70 -16.77
CA GLN A 150 16.75 9.60 -15.35
C GLN A 150 16.66 10.99 -14.73
N GLY A 151 15.90 11.09 -13.65
CA GLY A 151 15.77 12.32 -12.88
C GLY A 151 15.15 12.06 -11.51
N GLY A 152 14.83 13.14 -10.80
CA GLY A 152 14.49 13.06 -9.38
C GLY A 152 15.74 12.99 -8.49
N ALA A 153 15.59 13.32 -7.21
CA ALA A 153 16.66 13.29 -6.22
C ALA A 153 16.20 12.53 -4.97
N GLY A 154 17.08 11.73 -4.38
CA GLY A 154 16.78 11.03 -3.13
C GLY A 154 15.73 9.92 -3.30
N LEU A 155 14.59 10.06 -2.63
CA LEU A 155 13.54 9.03 -2.49
C LEU A 155 12.52 9.00 -3.64
N ASP A 156 12.61 9.93 -4.59
CA ASP A 156 11.69 10.10 -5.72
C ASP A 156 12.44 10.01 -7.07
N ALA A 157 13.40 9.08 -7.16
CA ALA A 157 14.13 8.86 -8.40
C ALA A 157 13.24 8.17 -9.44
N TRP A 158 13.38 8.59 -10.69
CA TRP A 158 12.69 8.00 -11.83
C TRP A 158 13.64 7.81 -13.01
N ALA A 159 13.27 6.89 -13.90
CA ALA A 159 13.90 6.71 -15.20
C ALA A 159 12.85 6.42 -16.26
N ALA A 160 13.07 6.95 -17.46
CA ALA A 160 12.16 6.90 -18.58
C ALA A 160 12.91 6.53 -19.85
N CYS A 161 12.30 5.74 -20.73
CA CYS A 161 12.86 5.45 -22.04
C CYS A 161 11.75 5.38 -23.08
N HIS A 162 11.93 6.14 -24.16
CA HIS A 162 11.00 6.20 -25.30
C HIS A 162 11.66 5.50 -26.49
N LEU A 163 11.00 4.48 -27.03
CA LEU A 163 11.49 3.65 -28.12
C LEU A 163 10.53 3.68 -29.31
N GLU A 164 11.10 3.60 -30.51
CA GLU A 164 10.36 3.27 -31.73
C GLU A 164 10.75 1.88 -32.23
N LEU A 165 9.75 1.09 -32.55
CA LEU A 165 9.89 -0.33 -32.83
C LEU A 165 8.85 -0.78 -33.87
N LYS A 166 9.03 -1.99 -34.39
CA LYS A 166 8.00 -2.60 -35.25
C LYS A 166 6.83 -3.06 -34.37
N PRO A 167 5.58 -2.91 -34.82
CA PRO A 167 4.43 -3.52 -34.14
C PRO A 167 4.65 -5.02 -33.94
N GLY A 168 4.38 -5.52 -32.73
CA GLY A 168 4.62 -6.91 -32.37
C GLY A 168 4.82 -7.13 -30.88
N SER A 169 5.12 -8.38 -30.52
CA SER A 169 5.39 -8.81 -29.14
C SER A 169 6.87 -8.73 -28.80
N TYR A 170 7.16 -8.32 -27.57
CA TYR A 170 8.50 -8.18 -27.01
C TYR A 170 8.52 -8.73 -25.59
N ARG A 171 9.69 -9.16 -25.11
CA ARG A 171 9.86 -9.67 -23.73
C ARG A 171 10.44 -8.57 -22.86
N LEU A 172 9.68 -8.14 -21.86
CA LEU A 172 10.16 -7.27 -20.80
C LEU A 172 10.70 -8.14 -19.68
N ARG A 173 12.00 -8.01 -19.38
CA ARG A 173 12.73 -8.86 -18.45
C ARG A 173 13.21 -8.07 -17.24
N VAL A 174 13.01 -8.64 -16.05
CA VAL A 174 13.58 -8.17 -14.79
C VAL A 174 14.52 -9.23 -14.23
N ASP A 175 15.79 -8.87 -14.04
CA ASP A 175 16.74 -9.65 -13.27
C ASP A 175 16.65 -9.26 -11.78
N ALA A 176 16.02 -10.12 -10.97
CA ALA A 176 15.84 -9.91 -9.54
C ALA A 176 17.00 -10.43 -8.67
N GLY A 177 18.14 -10.75 -9.29
CA GLY A 177 19.30 -11.27 -8.59
C GLY A 177 19.01 -12.65 -8.00
N PRO A 178 19.14 -12.86 -6.67
CA PRO A 178 18.93 -14.17 -6.04
C PRO A 178 17.54 -14.78 -6.28
N GLU A 179 16.52 -13.93 -6.44
CA GLU A 179 15.14 -14.37 -6.69
C GLU A 179 14.91 -14.86 -8.13
N GLY A 180 15.93 -14.74 -8.99
CA GLY A 180 15.91 -15.19 -10.38
C GLY A 180 15.47 -14.12 -11.37
N VAL A 181 15.21 -14.56 -12.60
CA VAL A 181 14.88 -13.69 -13.73
C VAL A 181 13.42 -13.89 -14.13
N PHE A 182 12.67 -12.80 -14.20
CA PHE A 182 11.25 -12.80 -14.52
C PHE A 182 10.99 -12.10 -15.85
N GLU A 183 9.99 -12.56 -16.57
CA GLU A 183 9.59 -11.97 -17.85
C GLU A 183 8.09 -11.88 -18.01
N GLN A 184 7.66 -10.87 -18.79
CA GLN A 184 6.32 -10.76 -19.34
C GLN A 184 6.36 -10.32 -20.80
N ILE A 185 5.30 -10.59 -21.57
CA ILE A 185 5.15 -10.02 -22.90
C ILE A 185 4.63 -8.59 -22.82
N ILE A 186 5.19 -7.72 -23.64
CA ILE A 186 4.65 -6.39 -23.99
C ILE A 186 4.32 -6.40 -25.47
N VAL A 187 3.11 -5.99 -25.83
CA VAL A 187 2.66 -5.87 -27.22
C VAL A 187 2.65 -4.40 -27.62
N THR A 188 3.18 -4.10 -28.79
CA THR A 188 3.10 -2.77 -29.40
C THR A 188 2.31 -2.83 -30.69
N CYS A 189 1.47 -1.82 -30.93
CA CYS A 189 0.53 -1.79 -32.05
C CYS A 189 0.82 -0.64 -33.00
N ALA A 190 0.51 -0.85 -34.29
CA ALA A 190 0.71 0.17 -35.31
C ALA A 190 -0.09 1.44 -34.99
N GLY A 191 0.55 2.60 -34.99
CA GLY A 191 -0.10 3.88 -34.67
C GLY A 191 -0.32 4.14 -33.17
N TRP A 192 0.15 3.26 -32.29
CA TRP A 192 -0.02 3.39 -30.84
C TRP A 192 1.33 3.49 -30.11
N GLN A 193 1.30 4.20 -28.98
CA GLN A 193 2.33 4.16 -27.96
C GLN A 193 1.85 3.29 -26.80
N THR A 194 2.49 2.13 -26.61
CA THR A 194 2.30 1.31 -25.40
C THR A 194 3.13 1.94 -24.27
N GLN A 195 2.50 2.23 -23.14
CA GLN A 195 3.12 2.89 -21.98
C GLN A 195 3.17 1.92 -20.81
N VAL A 196 4.36 1.68 -20.26
CA VAL A 196 4.59 0.73 -19.16
C VAL A 196 5.15 1.49 -17.97
N PHE A 197 4.39 1.54 -16.88
CA PHE A 197 4.78 2.18 -15.64
C PHE A 197 5.05 1.13 -14.57
N LEU A 198 6.19 1.26 -13.88
CA LEU A 198 6.69 0.30 -12.91
C LEU A 198 7.17 1.04 -11.65
N LEU A 199 6.66 0.64 -10.50
CA LEU A 199 7.29 0.95 -9.21
C LEU A 199 8.34 -0.11 -8.91
N ARG A 200 9.39 0.25 -8.16
CA ARG A 200 10.33 -0.76 -7.66
C ARG A 200 9.76 -1.48 -6.45
N THR A 201 9.97 -2.80 -6.40
CA THR A 201 9.63 -3.69 -5.28
C THR A 201 10.81 -4.60 -4.96
N ARG A 202 10.68 -5.38 -3.88
CA ARG A 202 11.58 -6.49 -3.54
C ARG A 202 10.87 -7.79 -3.91
N TYR A 203 11.48 -8.59 -4.79
CA TYR A 203 10.90 -9.83 -5.32
C TYR A 203 10.90 -11.00 -4.31
N GLY A 204 11.50 -10.84 -3.13
CA GLY A 204 11.66 -11.89 -2.11
C GLY A 204 11.49 -11.39 -0.68
N VAL A 205 11.51 -12.33 0.26
CA VAL A 205 11.28 -12.08 1.71
C VAL A 205 12.57 -11.66 2.42
N HIS A 206 13.73 -11.73 1.75
CA HIS A 206 15.02 -11.42 2.34
C HIS A 206 15.26 -9.91 2.45
N ASP A 207 15.76 -9.50 3.62
CA ASP A 207 16.08 -8.10 3.93
C ASP A 207 17.22 -7.52 3.09
N ASP A 208 17.90 -8.32 2.27
CA ASP A 208 18.94 -7.92 1.32
C ASP A 208 18.52 -8.01 -0.16
N ALA A 209 17.29 -8.45 -0.47
CA ALA A 209 16.81 -8.55 -1.84
C ALA A 209 16.84 -7.18 -2.55
N PRO A 210 17.44 -7.07 -3.75
CA PRO A 210 17.63 -5.76 -4.37
C PRO A 210 16.31 -5.21 -4.92
N TRP A 211 16.16 -3.89 -4.89
CA TRP A 211 15.00 -3.20 -5.46
C TRP A 211 15.01 -3.32 -6.99
N ARG A 212 13.88 -3.75 -7.55
CA ARG A 212 13.71 -3.97 -9.00
C ARG A 212 12.32 -3.55 -9.46
N PRO A 213 12.16 -3.10 -10.72
CA PRO A 213 10.85 -2.79 -11.28
C PRO A 213 9.87 -3.97 -11.15
N ASP A 214 8.67 -3.70 -10.63
CA ASP A 214 7.65 -4.71 -10.34
C ASP A 214 6.76 -5.01 -11.55
N LEU A 215 7.01 -6.15 -12.20
CA LEU A 215 6.19 -6.64 -13.30
C LEU A 215 4.75 -6.99 -12.85
N SER A 216 4.57 -7.47 -11.62
CA SER A 216 3.27 -7.96 -11.10
C SER A 216 2.26 -6.84 -10.96
N ASN A 217 2.73 -5.66 -10.54
CA ASN A 217 1.88 -4.49 -10.36
C ASN A 217 1.95 -3.51 -11.52
N ALA A 218 2.66 -3.83 -12.62
CA ALA A 218 2.83 -2.95 -13.77
C ALA A 218 1.51 -2.32 -14.23
N SER A 219 1.52 -1.01 -14.50
CA SER A 219 0.42 -0.33 -15.18
C SER A 219 0.79 -0.22 -16.65
N ILE A 220 -0.02 -0.84 -17.52
CA ILE A 220 0.18 -0.82 -18.97
C ILE A 220 -0.99 -0.06 -19.58
N LEU A 221 -0.68 1.07 -20.21
CA LEU A 221 -1.64 1.97 -20.83
C LEU A 221 -1.30 2.10 -22.31
N MET A 222 -2.22 2.65 -23.11
CA MET A 222 -1.98 2.94 -24.51
C MET A 222 -2.55 4.31 -24.86
N GLU A 223 -1.80 5.08 -25.65
CA GLU A 223 -2.30 6.29 -26.31
C GLU A 223 -1.92 6.33 -27.79
N HIS A 224 -2.70 7.06 -28.58
CA HIS A 224 -2.50 7.18 -30.02
C HIS A 224 -1.20 7.94 -30.32
N ALA A 225 -0.32 7.33 -31.10
CA ALA A 225 1.02 7.87 -31.37
C ALA A 225 1.01 9.13 -32.25
N SER A 226 -0.04 9.34 -33.06
CA SER A 226 -0.10 10.45 -34.03
C SER A 226 -0.66 11.77 -33.47
N GLN A 227 -1.04 11.83 -32.18
CA GLN A 227 -1.71 13.01 -31.61
C GLN A 227 -0.82 13.83 -30.66
N ASP A 228 0.47 13.50 -30.53
CA ASP A 228 1.40 14.09 -29.54
C ASP A 228 0.85 14.15 -28.11
N ARG A 229 -0.13 13.29 -27.81
CA ARG A 229 -0.82 13.29 -26.52
C ARG A 229 0.04 12.67 -25.42
N GLY A 230 0.84 11.66 -25.74
CA GLY A 230 1.65 10.90 -24.77
C GLY A 230 0.83 10.48 -23.55
N PHE A 231 1.48 10.37 -22.40
CA PHE A 231 0.82 10.19 -21.12
C PHE A 231 0.21 11.51 -20.64
N GLN A 232 -0.92 11.43 -19.94
CA GLN A 232 -1.62 12.59 -19.35
C GLN A 232 -2.10 12.20 -17.94
N ALA A 233 -1.51 12.79 -16.90
CA ALA A 233 -1.77 12.40 -15.52
C ALA A 233 -3.23 12.64 -15.11
N TRP A 234 -3.87 13.66 -15.68
CA TRP A 234 -5.25 14.07 -15.40
C TRP A 234 -6.28 13.48 -16.35
N ASP A 235 -5.89 12.57 -17.26
CA ASP A 235 -6.84 11.95 -18.20
C ASP A 235 -7.68 10.89 -17.48
N GLU A 236 -8.97 11.18 -17.36
CA GLU A 236 -9.97 10.30 -16.77
C GLU A 236 -10.02 8.92 -17.44
N ARG A 237 -9.72 8.81 -18.74
CA ARG A 237 -9.73 7.55 -19.49
C ARG A 237 -8.59 6.63 -19.01
N LEU A 238 -7.40 7.18 -18.76
CA LEU A 238 -6.26 6.43 -18.24
C LEU A 238 -6.49 6.00 -16.80
N ARG A 239 -7.09 6.87 -15.99
CA ARG A 239 -7.49 6.58 -14.62
C ARG A 239 -8.51 5.44 -14.55
N LEU A 240 -9.51 5.44 -15.42
CA LEU A 240 -10.49 4.36 -15.52
C LEU A 240 -9.86 3.05 -15.98
N ALA A 241 -8.93 3.08 -16.94
CA ALA A 241 -8.18 1.90 -17.35
C ALA A 241 -7.42 1.28 -16.17
N GLU A 242 -6.77 2.11 -15.35
CA GLU A 242 -6.03 1.64 -14.19
C GLU A 242 -6.93 1.08 -13.08
N LEU A 243 -8.08 1.71 -12.81
CA LEU A 243 -9.10 1.18 -11.89
C LEU A 243 -9.65 -0.17 -12.36
N ALA A 244 -9.89 -0.30 -13.67
CA ALA A 244 -10.32 -1.56 -14.27
C ALA A 244 -9.25 -2.64 -14.10
N ARG A 245 -7.96 -2.31 -14.33
CA ARG A 245 -6.83 -3.22 -14.09
C ARG A 245 -6.76 -3.70 -12.64
N LEU A 246 -6.87 -2.80 -11.67
CA LEU A 246 -6.82 -3.12 -10.24
C LEU A 246 -8.00 -3.96 -9.76
N SER A 247 -9.09 -3.98 -10.53
CA SER A 247 -10.27 -4.81 -10.26
C SER A 247 -10.13 -6.24 -10.79
N LEU A 248 -9.15 -6.53 -11.65
CA LEU A 248 -8.87 -7.88 -12.17
C LEU A 248 -8.21 -8.74 -11.10
N GLY A 249 -8.68 -9.98 -10.93
CA GLY A 249 -8.18 -10.90 -9.89
C GLY A 249 -8.80 -10.73 -8.51
N GLY A 250 -9.71 -9.76 -8.33
CA GLY A 250 -10.58 -9.63 -7.15
C GLY A 250 -11.80 -10.56 -7.25
N ARG A 251 -12.29 -11.10 -6.13
CA ARG A 251 -13.44 -12.03 -6.08
C ARG A 251 -14.80 -11.45 -6.52
N GLN A 252 -14.84 -10.17 -6.88
CA GLN A 252 -16.03 -9.44 -7.27
C GLN A 252 -15.62 -8.33 -8.26
N PRO A 253 -15.75 -8.55 -9.58
CA PRO A 253 -15.72 -7.47 -10.56
C PRO A 253 -16.90 -6.52 -10.29
N TYR A 254 -16.68 -5.48 -9.48
CA TYR A 254 -17.71 -4.53 -9.04
C TYR A 254 -18.13 -3.50 -10.09
N LEU A 255 -17.64 -3.61 -11.32
CA LEU A 255 -18.17 -2.85 -12.45
C LEU A 255 -19.63 -3.28 -12.67
N LEU A 256 -20.57 -2.49 -12.14
CA LEU A 256 -22.00 -2.76 -12.19
C LEU A 256 -22.43 -2.98 -13.64
N GLN A 257 -22.76 -4.25 -13.92
CA GLN A 257 -23.02 -4.88 -15.22
C GLN A 257 -23.99 -4.12 -16.16
N LYS A 258 -24.77 -3.17 -15.63
CA LYS A 258 -25.77 -2.41 -16.39
C LYS A 258 -25.22 -1.14 -17.05
N HIS A 259 -24.09 -0.59 -16.58
CA HIS A 259 -23.53 0.68 -17.06
C HIS A 259 -22.13 0.56 -17.68
N LEU A 260 -21.51 -0.64 -17.64
CA LEU A 260 -20.34 -0.94 -18.46
C LEU A 260 -20.64 -0.66 -19.95
N GLY A 261 -21.87 -0.91 -20.41
CA GLY A 261 -22.31 -0.56 -21.77
C GLY A 261 -22.26 0.93 -22.11
N GLU A 262 -22.48 1.84 -21.16
CA GLU A 262 -22.43 3.30 -21.39
C GLU A 262 -21.00 3.84 -21.31
N LEU A 263 -20.21 3.32 -20.37
CA LEU A 263 -18.77 3.58 -20.25
C LEU A 263 -18.01 3.13 -21.50
N LEU A 264 -18.39 1.97 -22.02
CA LEU A 264 -17.82 1.42 -23.24
C LEU A 264 -18.27 2.25 -24.44
N LYS A 265 -19.58 2.48 -24.65
CA LYS A 265 -20.11 3.26 -25.79
C LYS A 265 -19.53 4.67 -25.94
N GLY A 266 -19.19 5.35 -24.84
CA GLY A 266 -18.66 6.71 -24.87
C GLY A 266 -17.12 6.85 -24.91
N LYS A 267 -16.34 5.80 -24.58
CA LYS A 267 -14.89 5.92 -24.30
C LYS A 267 -13.98 4.96 -25.08
N PHE A 268 -14.45 4.41 -26.21
CA PHE A 268 -13.72 3.44 -27.05
C PHE A 268 -12.45 3.95 -27.76
N GLU A 269 -11.80 5.03 -27.28
CA GLU A 269 -10.48 5.45 -27.77
C GLU A 269 -9.32 4.81 -26.99
N ASN A 270 -9.59 4.08 -25.91
CA ASN A 270 -8.55 3.45 -25.08
C ASN A 270 -8.58 1.91 -25.18
N PRO A 271 -7.62 1.28 -25.88
CA PRO A 271 -7.57 -0.17 -26.03
C PRO A 271 -7.40 -0.95 -24.72
N MET A 272 -6.63 -0.41 -23.76
CA MET A 272 -6.37 -1.11 -22.49
C MET A 272 -7.62 -1.14 -21.59
N LEU A 273 -8.39 -0.05 -21.53
CA LEU A 273 -9.68 -0.04 -20.84
C LEU A 273 -10.62 -1.13 -21.40
N GLY A 274 -10.69 -1.26 -22.74
CA GLY A 274 -11.50 -2.29 -23.38
C GLY A 274 -11.04 -3.71 -23.04
N LEU A 275 -9.73 -3.97 -23.05
CA LEU A 275 -9.17 -5.26 -22.66
C LEU A 275 -9.49 -5.61 -21.19
N TYR A 276 -9.27 -4.68 -20.26
CA TYR A 276 -9.56 -4.88 -18.85
C TYR A 276 -11.06 -5.09 -18.59
N ALA A 277 -11.91 -4.27 -19.20
CA ALA A 277 -13.37 -4.41 -19.09
C ALA A 277 -13.86 -5.75 -19.64
N ALA A 278 -13.32 -6.22 -20.77
CA ALA A 278 -13.65 -7.51 -21.35
C ALA A 278 -13.30 -8.67 -20.42
N HIS A 279 -12.11 -8.64 -19.79
CA HIS A 279 -11.73 -9.67 -18.83
C HIS A 279 -12.52 -9.61 -17.52
N ALA A 280 -12.86 -8.41 -17.03
CA ALA A 280 -13.72 -8.24 -15.87
C ALA A 280 -15.13 -8.84 -16.10
N LEU A 281 -15.68 -8.70 -17.31
CA LEU A 281 -16.93 -9.37 -17.71
C LEU A 281 -16.80 -10.89 -17.69
N LEU A 282 -15.63 -11.44 -18.05
CA LEU A 282 -15.37 -12.87 -18.09
C LEU A 282 -15.07 -13.49 -16.72
N GLU A 283 -14.58 -12.74 -15.73
CA GLU A 283 -14.28 -13.24 -14.37
C GLU A 283 -15.55 -13.46 -13.51
N ASN A 284 -16.68 -12.87 -13.88
CA ASN A 284 -17.99 -13.03 -13.21
C ASN A 284 -18.65 -14.43 -13.31
N ARG A 285 -17.92 -15.46 -13.77
CA ARG A 285 -18.41 -16.83 -14.03
C ARG A 285 -18.84 -17.61 -12.79
N THR A 286 -18.41 -17.23 -11.60
CA THR A 286 -18.59 -18.04 -10.37
C THR A 286 -19.89 -17.77 -9.62
N SER A 287 -20.71 -16.82 -10.08
CA SER A 287 -22.01 -16.47 -9.46
C SER A 287 -23.16 -16.70 -10.44
N ALA A 288 -23.70 -17.93 -10.41
CA ALA A 288 -24.88 -18.43 -11.13
C ALA A 288 -24.72 -18.68 -12.67
N PRO A 289 -25.12 -19.86 -13.18
CA PRO A 289 -24.99 -20.25 -14.59
C PRO A 289 -25.83 -19.43 -15.60
N ALA A 290 -26.66 -18.49 -15.13
CA ALA A 290 -27.49 -17.63 -15.98
C ALA A 290 -26.82 -16.29 -16.37
N SER A 291 -25.60 -15.99 -15.89
CA SER A 291 -24.94 -14.68 -16.06
C SER A 291 -24.00 -14.58 -17.28
N VAL A 292 -23.66 -15.69 -17.92
CA VAL A 292 -22.73 -15.70 -19.07
C VAL A 292 -23.42 -15.23 -20.36
N ASP A 293 -24.69 -15.61 -20.55
CA ASP A 293 -25.45 -15.23 -21.74
C ASP A 293 -25.90 -13.75 -21.71
N SER A 294 -26.06 -13.15 -20.53
CA SER A 294 -26.53 -11.76 -20.43
C SER A 294 -25.50 -10.73 -20.89
N HIS A 295 -24.20 -11.04 -20.79
CA HIS A 295 -23.11 -10.09 -21.12
C HIS A 295 -22.46 -10.35 -22.49
N ARG A 296 -22.80 -11.46 -23.14
CA ARG A 296 -22.23 -11.84 -24.44
C ARG A 296 -22.42 -10.76 -25.52
N PRO A 297 -23.57 -10.07 -25.65
CA PRO A 297 -23.73 -9.00 -26.65
C PRO A 297 -22.80 -7.80 -26.39
N LEU A 298 -22.65 -7.40 -25.13
CA LEU A 298 -21.77 -6.29 -24.76
C LEU A 298 -20.31 -6.66 -25.00
N LEU A 299 -19.90 -7.87 -24.58
CA LEU A 299 -18.55 -8.36 -24.82
C LEU A 299 -18.23 -8.43 -26.32
N HIS A 300 -19.20 -8.83 -27.15
CA HIS A 300 -19.06 -8.79 -28.61
C HIS A 300 -18.82 -7.37 -29.14
N GLU A 301 -19.57 -6.37 -28.65
CA GLU A 301 -19.39 -4.96 -29.03
C GLU A 301 -17.97 -4.47 -28.67
N VAL A 302 -17.51 -4.75 -27.45
CA VAL A 302 -16.15 -4.39 -26.99
C VAL A 302 -15.08 -5.03 -27.87
N VAL A 303 -15.17 -6.33 -28.09
CA VAL A 303 -14.17 -7.08 -28.87
C VAL A 303 -14.14 -6.61 -30.33
N SER A 304 -15.31 -6.29 -30.91
CA SER A 304 -15.38 -5.72 -32.25
C SER A 304 -14.67 -4.36 -32.35
N ASN A 305 -14.83 -3.50 -31.34
CA ASN A 305 -14.17 -2.20 -31.31
C ASN A 305 -12.65 -2.35 -31.09
N LEU A 306 -12.22 -3.22 -30.17
CA LEU A 306 -10.81 -3.55 -29.96
C LEU A 306 -10.15 -4.07 -31.25
N GLN A 307 -10.85 -4.90 -32.01
CA GLN A 307 -10.34 -5.37 -33.30
C GLN A 307 -10.12 -4.23 -34.30
N GLY A 308 -10.94 -3.18 -34.25
CA GLY A 308 -10.75 -1.97 -35.06
C GLY A 308 -9.56 -1.12 -34.62
N LEU A 309 -9.32 -1.02 -33.31
CA LEU A 309 -8.26 -0.18 -32.74
C LEU A 309 -6.87 -0.84 -32.82
N ILE A 310 -6.77 -2.11 -32.43
CA ILE A 310 -5.52 -2.86 -32.28
C ILE A 310 -5.64 -4.26 -32.92
N PRO A 311 -5.86 -4.33 -34.25
CA PRO A 311 -6.07 -5.60 -34.95
C PRO A 311 -4.90 -6.56 -34.77
N GLY A 312 -5.22 -7.83 -34.50
CA GLY A 312 -4.22 -8.90 -34.39
C GLY A 312 -3.45 -8.93 -33.06
N HIS A 313 -3.84 -8.10 -32.09
CA HIS A 313 -3.32 -8.15 -30.73
C HIS A 313 -3.66 -9.49 -30.04
N PRO A 314 -2.69 -10.22 -29.45
CA PRO A 314 -2.92 -11.57 -28.90
C PRO A 314 -4.09 -11.68 -27.91
N ASP A 315 -4.22 -10.74 -26.98
CA ASP A 315 -5.33 -10.72 -26.01
C ASP A 315 -6.69 -10.47 -26.67
N VAL A 316 -6.76 -9.67 -27.75
CA VAL A 316 -8.00 -9.46 -28.51
C VAL A 316 -8.38 -10.74 -29.25
N GLU A 317 -7.42 -11.41 -29.87
CA GLU A 317 -7.66 -12.69 -30.56
C GLU A 317 -8.08 -13.79 -29.58
N ALA A 318 -7.59 -13.78 -28.33
CA ALA A 318 -8.03 -14.71 -27.29
C ALA A 318 -9.52 -14.47 -26.94
N LEU A 319 -9.94 -13.21 -26.80
CA LEU A 319 -11.34 -12.87 -26.56
C LEU A 319 -12.24 -13.24 -27.75
N ARG A 320 -11.77 -13.04 -28.99
CA ARG A 320 -12.48 -13.48 -30.21
C ARG A 320 -12.64 -15.00 -30.26
N LEU A 321 -11.60 -15.74 -29.87
CA LEU A 321 -11.63 -17.20 -29.77
C LEU A 321 -12.64 -17.67 -28.70
N TRP A 322 -12.74 -16.96 -27.57
CA TRP A 322 -13.74 -17.26 -26.53
C TRP A 322 -15.18 -16.99 -26.99
N LEU A 323 -15.39 -15.88 -27.71
CA LEU A 323 -16.69 -15.53 -28.30
C LEU A 323 -17.04 -16.36 -29.54
N GLU A 324 -16.15 -17.25 -30.00
CA GLU A 324 -16.33 -18.05 -31.21
C GLU A 324 -16.52 -17.20 -32.48
N LEU A 325 -15.93 -15.99 -32.50
CA LEU A 325 -15.91 -15.09 -33.65
C LEU A 325 -14.83 -15.44 -34.67
N VAL A 326 -13.95 -16.37 -34.30
CA VAL A 326 -12.86 -16.88 -35.12
C VAL A 326 -12.66 -18.35 -34.77
N SER A 327 -12.41 -19.18 -35.79
CA SER A 327 -12.19 -20.61 -35.58
C SER A 327 -10.77 -20.87 -35.06
N PRO A 328 -10.54 -21.90 -34.23
CA PRO A 328 -9.21 -22.26 -33.76
C PRO A 328 -8.21 -22.50 -34.92
N GLU A 329 -8.68 -23.07 -36.03
CA GLU A 329 -7.86 -23.36 -37.21
C GLU A 329 -7.27 -22.08 -37.81
N THR A 330 -8.07 -21.01 -37.83
CA THR A 330 -7.66 -19.68 -38.33
C THR A 330 -6.56 -19.07 -37.47
N LEU A 331 -6.51 -19.41 -36.17
CA LEU A 331 -5.50 -18.95 -35.22
C LEU A 331 -4.37 -19.96 -34.99
N SER A 332 -4.30 -21.04 -35.78
CA SER A 332 -3.22 -22.03 -35.65
C SER A 332 -1.86 -21.38 -35.78
N GLY A 333 -0.96 -21.66 -34.84
CA GLY A 333 0.38 -21.07 -34.76
C GLY A 333 0.41 -19.59 -34.40
N ARG A 334 -0.74 -18.93 -34.21
CA ARG A 334 -0.81 -17.50 -33.86
C ARG A 334 -0.26 -17.22 -32.46
N TYR A 335 -0.36 -18.20 -31.56
CA TYR A 335 0.13 -18.10 -30.19
C TYR A 335 1.53 -18.72 -30.02
N ALA A 336 2.42 -18.49 -30.99
CA ALA A 336 3.84 -18.79 -30.79
C ALA A 336 4.47 -17.89 -29.70
N SER A 337 4.00 -16.65 -29.61
CA SER A 337 4.22 -15.76 -28.46
C SER A 337 2.99 -15.81 -27.56
N PRO A 338 3.15 -15.85 -26.23
CA PRO A 338 2.01 -15.78 -25.32
C PRO A 338 1.38 -14.37 -25.29
N PRO A 339 0.13 -14.22 -24.79
CA PRO A 339 -0.53 -12.93 -24.60
C PRO A 339 0.03 -12.17 -23.38
N MET A 340 -0.42 -10.92 -23.17
CA MET A 340 -0.01 -10.15 -21.99
C MET A 340 -0.79 -10.55 -20.73
N LEU A 341 -2.10 -10.79 -20.86
CA LEU A 341 -3.00 -11.05 -19.73
C LEU A 341 -3.11 -12.53 -19.42
N ARG A 342 -3.08 -12.84 -18.13
CA ARG A 342 -3.28 -14.21 -17.62
C ARG A 342 -4.66 -14.75 -17.97
N GLY A 343 -5.69 -13.90 -17.95
CA GLY A 343 -7.05 -14.27 -18.36
C GLY A 343 -7.11 -14.73 -19.82
N SER A 344 -6.39 -14.05 -20.72
CA SER A 344 -6.26 -14.45 -22.12
C SER A 344 -5.50 -15.76 -22.28
N TRP A 345 -4.44 -15.94 -21.50
CA TRP A 345 -3.68 -17.20 -21.48
C TRP A 345 -4.56 -18.40 -21.10
N SER A 346 -5.40 -18.26 -20.06
CA SER A 346 -6.32 -19.32 -19.64
C SER A 346 -7.28 -19.75 -20.76
N ILE A 347 -7.82 -18.79 -21.52
CA ILE A 347 -8.69 -19.08 -22.67
C ILE A 347 -7.94 -19.92 -23.73
N ILE A 348 -6.71 -19.52 -24.05
CA ILE A 348 -5.91 -20.18 -25.08
C ILE A 348 -5.54 -21.60 -24.63
N VAL A 349 -5.08 -21.77 -23.39
CA VAL A 349 -4.71 -23.08 -22.82
C VAL A 349 -5.92 -24.02 -22.80
N GLU A 350 -7.08 -23.54 -22.36
CA GLU A 350 -8.33 -24.31 -22.36
C GLU A 350 -8.68 -24.81 -23.77
N LYS A 351 -8.64 -23.91 -24.78
CA LYS A 351 -8.93 -24.28 -26.17
C LYS A 351 -7.86 -25.18 -26.80
N THR A 352 -6.60 -25.07 -26.35
CA THR A 352 -5.49 -25.91 -26.83
C THR A 352 -5.69 -27.39 -26.47
N GLY A 353 -6.42 -27.70 -25.39
CA GLY A 353 -6.75 -29.08 -25.02
C GLY A 353 -7.52 -29.86 -26.11
N THR A 354 -8.24 -29.16 -26.98
CA THR A 354 -8.94 -29.74 -28.14
C THR A 354 -8.31 -29.36 -29.48
N HIS A 355 -7.56 -28.25 -29.53
CA HIS A 355 -6.93 -27.72 -30.74
C HIS A 355 -5.42 -27.46 -30.49
N PRO A 356 -4.58 -28.50 -30.47
CA PRO A 356 -3.17 -28.37 -30.09
C PRO A 356 -2.35 -27.47 -31.02
N ALA A 357 -2.81 -27.24 -32.26
CA ALA A 357 -2.15 -26.37 -33.22
C ALA A 357 -2.19 -24.87 -32.85
N LEU A 358 -3.01 -24.46 -31.87
CA LEU A 358 -3.06 -23.08 -31.39
C LEU A 358 -1.71 -22.62 -30.82
N ILE A 359 -1.06 -23.48 -30.04
CA ILE A 359 0.27 -23.24 -29.45
C ILE A 359 1.27 -24.22 -30.09
N PRO A 360 2.18 -23.77 -30.97
CA PRO A 360 3.22 -24.64 -31.52
C PRO A 360 4.14 -25.18 -30.42
N ALA A 361 4.47 -26.47 -30.46
CA ALA A 361 5.24 -27.15 -29.41
C ALA A 361 6.63 -26.52 -29.15
N ASP A 362 7.30 -26.01 -30.18
CA ASP A 362 8.64 -25.41 -30.08
C ASP A 362 8.60 -23.89 -29.81
N SER A 363 7.42 -23.34 -29.55
CA SER A 363 7.24 -21.90 -29.37
C SER A 363 7.59 -21.42 -27.95
N LEU A 364 7.73 -20.10 -27.80
CA LEU A 364 7.91 -19.48 -26.48
C LEU A 364 6.72 -19.81 -25.57
N ALA A 365 5.49 -19.68 -26.09
CA ALA A 365 4.28 -19.95 -25.33
C ALA A 365 4.25 -21.38 -24.74
N ALA A 366 4.67 -22.39 -25.51
CA ALA A 366 4.77 -23.77 -25.01
C ALA A 366 5.78 -23.91 -23.87
N ARG A 367 6.94 -23.25 -23.99
CA ARG A 367 8.04 -23.34 -23.02
C ARG A 367 7.72 -22.71 -21.66
N ILE A 368 6.94 -21.62 -21.64
CA ILE A 368 6.65 -20.89 -20.39
C ILE A 368 5.61 -21.59 -19.50
N SER A 369 4.84 -22.54 -20.05
CA SER A 369 3.70 -23.17 -19.39
C SER A 369 4.00 -23.76 -18.00
N ARG A 370 5.24 -24.23 -17.78
CA ARG A 370 5.69 -24.82 -16.51
C ARG A 370 6.21 -23.81 -15.48
N ASN A 371 6.48 -22.59 -15.92
CA ASN A 371 7.23 -21.60 -15.14
C ASN A 371 6.44 -20.30 -14.90
N VAL A 372 5.12 -20.33 -15.11
CA VAL A 372 4.24 -19.20 -14.81
C VAL A 372 4.31 -18.87 -13.31
N TRP A 373 4.41 -17.59 -12.99
CA TRP A 373 4.68 -17.08 -11.65
C TRP A 373 3.64 -16.06 -11.17
N GLY A 374 3.47 -15.96 -9.85
CA GLY A 374 2.58 -14.99 -9.19
C GLY A 374 1.08 -15.25 -9.41
N SER A 375 0.23 -14.34 -8.91
CA SER A 375 -1.23 -14.36 -9.03
C SER A 375 -1.81 -13.06 -9.64
N SER A 376 -0.96 -12.23 -10.23
CA SER A 376 -1.33 -10.94 -10.85
C SER A 376 -2.15 -11.13 -12.14
N PRO A 377 -2.83 -10.07 -12.65
CA PRO A 377 -3.53 -10.13 -13.94
C PRO A 377 -2.57 -10.32 -15.13
N TRP A 378 -1.29 -10.07 -14.94
CA TRP A 378 -0.24 -10.25 -15.95
C TRP A 378 0.23 -11.70 -16.03
N LEU A 379 0.50 -12.16 -17.25
CA LEU A 379 1.17 -13.44 -17.49
C LEU A 379 2.69 -13.25 -17.35
N ILE A 380 3.20 -13.61 -16.17
CA ILE A 380 4.63 -13.54 -15.82
C ILE A 380 5.18 -14.96 -15.69
N TRP A 381 6.42 -15.19 -16.13
CA TRP A 381 7.12 -16.45 -15.90
C TRP A 381 8.57 -16.23 -15.44
N GLN A 382 9.10 -17.21 -14.74
CA GLN A 382 10.50 -17.23 -14.29
C GLN A 382 11.38 -18.01 -15.28
N LEU A 383 12.59 -17.53 -15.56
CA LEU A 383 13.56 -18.25 -16.39
C LEU A 383 14.35 -19.23 -15.53
N GLU A 384 14.49 -20.46 -16.01
CA GLU A 384 15.38 -21.44 -15.40
C GLU A 384 16.84 -21.10 -15.73
N ASN A 385 17.68 -20.74 -14.73
CA ASN A 385 19.16 -20.82 -14.80
C ASN A 385 19.85 -20.76 -13.39
N ALA A 386 20.21 -21.94 -12.85
CA ALA A 386 21.24 -22.31 -11.82
C ALA A 386 21.23 -21.75 -10.35
N PRO A 387 21.82 -22.51 -9.40
CA PRO A 387 21.31 -23.73 -8.76
C PRO A 387 20.27 -23.40 -7.65
N ALA A 388 19.27 -24.26 -7.48
CA ALA A 388 18.36 -24.14 -6.34
C ALA A 388 19.12 -24.35 -5.02
N PRO A 389 18.91 -23.53 -3.97
CA PRO A 389 19.13 -24.02 -2.62
C PRO A 389 18.14 -25.17 -2.40
N HIS A 390 18.69 -26.38 -2.29
CA HIS A 390 18.03 -27.65 -1.94
C HIS A 390 16.49 -27.65 -2.06
N ARG A 391 15.97 -27.84 -3.28
CA ARG A 391 14.64 -28.44 -3.41
C ARG A 391 14.78 -29.93 -3.20
N VAL A 392 14.29 -30.42 -2.06
CA VAL A 392 13.95 -31.84 -1.90
C VAL A 392 12.94 -32.15 -3.00
N ALA A 393 13.39 -32.83 -4.05
CA ALA A 393 12.49 -33.45 -5.00
C ALA A 393 11.68 -34.49 -4.23
N THR A 394 10.38 -34.27 -4.08
CA THR A 394 9.48 -35.35 -3.67
C THR A 394 9.41 -36.37 -4.82
N PRO A 395 9.54 -37.68 -4.56
CA PRO A 395 9.65 -38.73 -5.60
C PRO A 395 8.42 -38.96 -6.50
N PHE A 396 7.50 -38.00 -6.64
CA PHE A 396 6.18 -38.25 -7.24
C PHE A 396 6.07 -37.95 -8.75
N MET A 397 7.09 -37.34 -9.39
CA MET A 397 7.01 -36.98 -10.82
C MET A 397 7.86 -37.83 -11.78
N LEU A 398 8.60 -38.82 -11.28
CA LEU A 398 9.36 -39.75 -12.15
C LEU A 398 8.59 -41.03 -12.51
N GLU A 399 7.41 -41.29 -11.94
CA GLU A 399 6.57 -42.45 -12.28
C GLU A 399 5.51 -42.18 -13.37
N MET A 400 5.26 -40.92 -13.73
CA MET A 400 4.15 -40.54 -14.63
C MET A 400 4.50 -40.44 -16.14
N LEU A 401 5.67 -40.91 -16.57
CA LEU A 401 6.09 -40.94 -17.98
C LEU A 401 6.39 -42.35 -18.52
N GLY A 402 5.71 -43.38 -18.01
CA GLY A 402 5.69 -44.73 -18.60
C GLY A 402 4.27 -45.24 -18.84
N SER A 403 3.84 -45.25 -20.10
CA SER A 403 2.59 -45.74 -20.73
C SER A 403 1.95 -47.05 -20.18
N PRO A 404 0.79 -47.53 -20.68
CA PRO A 404 -0.32 -46.91 -21.45
C PRO A 404 -1.74 -47.23 -20.90
N ALA A 405 -2.77 -46.55 -21.45
CA ALA A 405 -4.16 -47.00 -21.62
C ALA A 405 -4.84 -47.83 -20.50
N GLY A 406 -5.70 -47.19 -19.71
CA GLY A 406 -6.67 -47.85 -18.85
C GLY A 406 -7.59 -46.82 -18.19
N GLU A 407 -8.90 -47.04 -18.26
CA GLU A 407 -9.99 -46.16 -17.83
C GLU A 407 -9.79 -45.58 -16.42
N ALA A 408 -9.58 -44.26 -16.34
CA ALA A 408 -9.65 -43.49 -15.10
C ALA A 408 -11.10 -43.04 -14.87
N SER A 409 -11.65 -43.38 -13.71
CA SER A 409 -13.06 -43.15 -13.36
C SER A 409 -13.39 -41.66 -13.12
N PRO A 410 -14.66 -41.23 -13.23
CA PRO A 410 -15.07 -39.83 -13.04
C PRO A 410 -14.75 -39.23 -11.66
N LEU A 411 -14.34 -40.04 -10.68
CA LEU A 411 -13.98 -39.60 -9.33
C LEU A 411 -12.57 -39.00 -9.24
N GLU A 412 -11.63 -39.39 -10.11
CA GLU A 412 -10.27 -38.82 -10.11
C GLU A 412 -10.22 -37.41 -10.72
N SER A 413 -11.23 -37.05 -11.53
CA SER A 413 -11.41 -35.69 -12.06
C SER A 413 -12.01 -34.71 -11.04
N LEU A 414 -12.61 -35.22 -9.95
CA LEU A 414 -13.23 -34.39 -8.89
C LEU A 414 -12.23 -33.99 -7.78
N GLU A 415 -11.17 -34.75 -7.55
CA GLU A 415 -10.11 -34.35 -6.61
C GLU A 415 -9.27 -33.18 -7.15
N LEU A 416 -9.07 -33.10 -8.47
CA LEU A 416 -8.36 -32.02 -9.16
C LEU A 416 -9.09 -30.67 -9.10
N LEU A 417 -10.43 -30.65 -8.99
CA LEU A 417 -11.23 -29.42 -8.86
C LEU A 417 -11.36 -28.92 -7.41
N SER A 418 -11.06 -29.77 -6.42
CA SER A 418 -11.04 -29.37 -5.00
C SER A 418 -9.80 -28.56 -4.62
N PHE A 419 -8.71 -28.72 -5.38
CA PHE A 419 -7.45 -27.99 -5.16
C PHE A 419 -7.49 -26.53 -5.65
N LEU A 420 -8.48 -26.13 -6.46
CA LEU A 420 -8.57 -24.80 -7.06
C LEU A 420 -9.65 -23.89 -6.43
N SER A 421 -10.29 -24.28 -5.33
CA SER A 421 -11.36 -23.46 -4.70
C SER A 421 -11.23 -23.20 -3.20
N ALA A 422 -10.17 -23.67 -2.53
CA ALA A 422 -9.97 -23.42 -1.12
C ALA A 422 -9.15 -22.14 -0.89
N ASP A 423 -9.79 -20.98 -0.98
CA ASP A 423 -9.21 -19.79 -0.35
C ASP A 423 -10.27 -18.80 0.15
N SER A 424 -10.91 -19.07 1.28
CA SER A 424 -11.47 -17.98 2.09
C SER A 424 -11.80 -18.36 3.51
N ALA A 425 -11.47 -17.39 4.36
CA ALA A 425 -12.01 -17.11 5.69
C ALA A 425 -11.46 -17.98 6.83
N LEU A 426 -10.53 -17.41 7.60
CA LEU A 426 -10.87 -16.72 8.85
C LEU A 426 -9.63 -16.04 9.43
N SER A 427 -9.76 -14.74 9.65
CA SER A 427 -8.97 -13.97 10.61
C SER A 427 -9.08 -14.59 12.00
N MET A 428 -7.97 -15.10 12.52
CA MET A 428 -7.64 -15.10 13.94
C MET A 428 -6.13 -14.95 14.07
N GLU A 429 -5.70 -13.95 14.82
CA GLU A 429 -4.30 -13.75 15.15
C GLU A 429 -3.67 -15.00 15.77
N PRO A 430 -2.36 -15.24 15.57
CA PRO A 430 -1.64 -16.27 16.32
C PRO A 430 -1.60 -15.88 17.81
N GLU A 431 -2.19 -16.71 18.66
CA GLU A 431 -2.01 -16.61 20.12
C GLU A 431 -0.51 -16.67 20.44
N ARG A 432 0.07 -15.58 20.97
CA ARG A 432 1.40 -15.64 21.59
C ARG A 432 1.32 -16.55 22.82
N GLY A 433 2.05 -17.67 22.78
CA GLY A 433 2.22 -18.49 23.98
C GLY A 433 2.84 -19.88 23.83
N ALA A 434 3.84 -20.05 22.96
CA ALA A 434 4.94 -21.01 23.07
C ALA A 434 5.83 -20.88 21.82
N GLU A 435 7.14 -20.65 21.97
CA GLU A 435 8.06 -20.92 20.87
C GLU A 435 8.11 -22.43 20.65
N TRP A 436 7.81 -22.87 19.43
CA TRP A 436 7.87 -24.27 19.03
C TRP A 436 9.20 -24.52 18.32
N ASP A 437 9.89 -25.60 18.69
CA ASP A 437 11.03 -26.04 17.89
C ASP A 437 10.58 -26.75 16.60
N GLU A 438 11.47 -26.93 15.63
CA GLU A 438 11.16 -27.52 14.31
C GLU A 438 10.55 -28.93 14.42
N VAL A 439 10.92 -29.69 15.46
CA VAL A 439 10.42 -31.04 15.72
C VAL A 439 9.02 -30.99 16.34
N GLU A 440 8.78 -30.03 17.25
CA GLU A 440 7.46 -29.75 17.83
C GLU A 440 6.45 -29.26 16.77
N GLU A 441 6.86 -28.42 15.82
CA GLU A 441 6.00 -27.99 14.70
C GLU A 441 5.65 -29.15 13.76
N SER A 442 6.62 -29.98 13.41
CA SER A 442 6.39 -31.18 12.59
C SER A 442 5.42 -32.16 13.26
N LEU A 443 5.52 -32.32 14.58
CA LEU A 443 4.57 -33.09 15.38
C LEU A 443 3.18 -32.45 15.42
N LEU A 444 3.09 -31.13 15.59
CA LEU A 444 1.81 -30.39 15.58
C LEU A 444 1.10 -30.53 14.24
N GLU A 445 1.82 -30.49 13.12
CA GLU A 445 1.25 -30.67 11.80
C GLU A 445 0.69 -32.09 11.60
N LEU A 446 1.44 -33.11 12.03
CA LEU A 446 0.97 -34.50 12.03
C LEU A 446 -0.31 -34.67 12.85
N LEU A 447 -0.37 -34.07 14.05
CA LEU A 447 -1.54 -34.10 14.92
C LEU A 447 -2.73 -33.38 14.28
N ARG A 448 -2.51 -32.19 13.70
CA ARG A 448 -3.56 -31.41 12.99
C ARG A 448 -4.16 -32.23 11.84
N ARG A 449 -3.34 -32.91 11.04
CA ARG A 449 -3.78 -33.80 9.95
C ARG A 449 -4.58 -35.01 10.45
N LYS A 450 -4.22 -35.58 11.61
CA LYS A 450 -4.93 -36.71 12.21
C LYS A 450 -6.26 -36.29 12.83
N SER A 451 -6.32 -35.15 13.52
CA SER A 451 -7.55 -34.63 14.13
C SER A 451 -8.57 -34.12 13.10
N SER A 452 -8.12 -33.67 11.92
CA SER A 452 -8.99 -33.16 10.85
C SER A 452 -9.66 -34.24 10.00
N ARG A 453 -9.25 -35.51 10.10
CA ARG A 453 -9.92 -36.65 9.43
C ARG A 453 -11.33 -36.97 9.95
N GLY A 454 -11.79 -36.32 11.04
CA GLY A 454 -13.13 -36.53 11.62
C GLY A 454 -14.00 -35.27 11.75
N ALA A 455 -13.54 -34.09 11.31
CA ALA A 455 -14.24 -32.83 11.51
C ALA A 455 -14.85 -32.30 10.19
N LEU A 456 -16.17 -32.12 10.17
CA LEU A 456 -16.86 -31.42 9.09
C LEU A 456 -16.46 -29.93 9.09
N ARG A 457 -15.86 -29.48 7.98
CA ARG A 457 -15.59 -28.07 7.60
C ARG A 457 -14.70 -27.23 8.53
N GLY A 458 -13.47 -26.94 8.07
CA GLY A 458 -12.81 -25.63 8.21
C GLY A 458 -12.35 -25.13 9.60
N ALA A 459 -12.60 -25.84 10.70
CA ALA A 459 -12.12 -25.44 12.02
C ALA A 459 -10.76 -26.08 12.38
N SER A 460 -9.80 -25.28 12.85
CA SER A 460 -8.54 -25.78 13.41
C SER A 460 -8.82 -26.55 14.72
N PRO A 461 -8.24 -27.76 14.94
CA PRO A 461 -8.51 -28.57 16.11
C PRO A 461 -8.05 -27.87 17.41
N ASP A 462 -8.87 -27.92 18.46
CA ASP A 462 -8.55 -27.29 19.73
C ASP A 462 -7.47 -28.05 20.52
N THR A 463 -6.86 -27.38 21.52
CA THR A 463 -5.76 -27.93 22.32
C THR A 463 -6.09 -29.28 22.98
N ARG A 464 -7.38 -29.52 23.29
CA ARG A 464 -7.86 -30.77 23.88
C ARG A 464 -7.88 -31.91 22.86
N SER A 465 -8.31 -31.63 21.63
CA SER A 465 -8.30 -32.59 20.52
C SER A 465 -6.87 -32.98 20.12
N LEU A 466 -5.93 -32.03 20.14
CA LEU A 466 -4.51 -32.30 19.89
C LEU A 466 -3.88 -33.19 20.97
N LEU A 467 -4.17 -32.95 22.26
CA LEU A 467 -3.70 -33.79 23.37
C LEU A 467 -4.23 -35.22 23.26
N ALA A 468 -5.51 -35.40 22.94
CA ALA A 468 -6.10 -36.72 22.74
C ALA A 468 -5.48 -37.45 21.53
N SER A 469 -5.20 -36.73 20.45
CA SER A 469 -4.57 -37.29 19.24
C SER A 469 -3.14 -37.75 19.52
N LEU A 470 -2.40 -37.03 20.37
CA LEU A 470 -1.04 -37.37 20.78
C LEU A 470 -1.00 -38.65 21.64
N GLU A 471 -2.06 -38.97 22.38
CA GLU A 471 -2.16 -40.21 23.17
C GLU A 471 -2.42 -41.47 22.31
N THR A 472 -2.82 -41.30 21.05
CA THR A 472 -3.13 -42.40 20.13
C THR A 472 -1.99 -42.77 19.18
N LEU A 473 -0.85 -42.07 19.24
CA LEU A 473 0.32 -42.33 18.39
C LEU A 473 1.37 -43.12 19.17
N THR A 474 1.88 -44.20 18.58
CA THR A 474 2.97 -44.98 19.19
C THR A 474 4.32 -44.39 18.80
N LEU A 475 5.31 -44.50 19.68
CA LEU A 475 6.66 -43.99 19.42
C LEU A 475 7.28 -44.49 18.10
N PRO A 476 7.14 -45.78 17.71
CA PRO A 476 7.64 -46.25 16.42
C PRO A 476 6.99 -45.56 15.21
N GLN A 477 5.72 -45.15 15.30
CA GLN A 477 5.04 -44.41 14.22
C GLN A 477 5.61 -43.00 14.08
N LEU A 478 5.92 -42.35 15.20
CA LEU A 478 6.48 -41.00 15.22
C LEU A 478 7.93 -40.98 14.74
N VAL A 479 8.75 -41.95 15.17
CA VAL A 479 10.13 -42.14 14.69
C VAL A 479 10.18 -42.37 13.19
N ARG A 480 9.27 -43.20 12.66
CA ARG A 480 9.16 -43.42 11.21
C ARG A 480 8.73 -42.17 10.43
N HIS A 481 7.87 -41.34 11.02
CA HIS A 481 7.35 -40.14 10.36
C HIS A 481 8.36 -39.00 10.34
N LEU A 482 9.12 -38.84 11.41
CA LEU A 482 10.08 -37.73 11.58
C LEU A 482 11.50 -38.09 11.13
N GLU A 483 11.79 -39.38 10.92
CA GLU A 483 13.13 -39.89 10.58
C GLU A 483 14.21 -39.49 11.61
N LEU A 484 13.83 -39.36 12.89
CA LEU A 484 14.70 -38.96 14.01
C LEU A 484 14.89 -40.08 15.05
N PRO A 485 16.00 -40.07 15.84
CA PRO A 485 16.22 -41.06 16.88
C PRO A 485 15.10 -41.09 17.93
N SER A 486 14.74 -42.28 18.43
CA SER A 486 13.65 -42.47 19.40
C SER A 486 13.75 -41.57 20.63
N SER A 487 14.96 -41.36 21.16
CA SER A 487 15.21 -40.48 22.32
C SER A 487 14.88 -39.01 22.04
N THR A 488 15.09 -38.54 20.80
CA THR A 488 14.79 -37.16 20.38
C THR A 488 13.27 -36.97 20.23
N VAL A 489 12.61 -37.96 19.64
CA VAL A 489 11.14 -37.96 19.47
C VAL A 489 10.43 -38.05 20.82
N GLU A 490 10.90 -38.88 21.75
CA GLU A 490 10.35 -38.96 23.13
C GLU A 490 10.46 -37.63 23.87
N ALA A 491 11.61 -36.96 23.78
CA ALA A 491 11.83 -35.67 24.41
C ALA A 491 10.91 -34.58 23.83
N ALA A 492 10.76 -34.53 22.50
CA ALA A 492 9.89 -33.59 21.82
C ALA A 492 8.40 -33.83 22.16
N VAL A 493 7.95 -35.09 22.19
CA VAL A 493 6.58 -35.45 22.57
C VAL A 493 6.27 -35.05 24.01
N SER A 494 7.24 -35.21 24.93
CA SER A 494 7.09 -34.81 26.33
C SER A 494 6.92 -33.29 26.47
N LYS A 495 7.79 -32.51 25.84
CA LYS A 495 7.71 -31.03 25.83
C LYS A 495 6.42 -30.52 25.20
N LEU A 496 6.05 -31.07 24.05
CA LEU A 496 4.83 -30.70 23.34
C LEU A 496 3.59 -30.93 24.21
N ARG A 497 3.53 -32.07 24.91
CA ARG A 497 2.43 -32.41 25.83
C ARG A 497 2.34 -31.43 27.00
N GLU A 498 3.46 -30.99 27.54
CA GLU A 498 3.51 -30.02 28.64
C GLU A 498 3.01 -28.63 28.19
N LYS A 499 3.53 -28.13 27.05
CA LYS A 499 3.11 -26.85 26.46
C LYS A 499 1.61 -26.81 26.14
N LEU A 500 1.07 -27.88 25.54
CA LEU A 500 -0.37 -27.98 25.25
C LEU A 500 -1.23 -27.99 26.52
N ARG A 501 -0.76 -28.59 27.61
CA ARG A 501 -1.47 -28.58 28.90
C ARG A 501 -1.50 -27.19 29.53
N GLU A 502 -0.40 -26.45 29.47
CA GLU A 502 -0.34 -25.08 30.00
C GLU A 502 -1.21 -24.11 29.21
N GLN A 503 -1.24 -24.20 27.88
CA GLN A 503 -2.17 -23.43 27.05
C GLN A 503 -3.63 -23.73 27.39
N HIS A 504 -3.97 -25.01 27.61
CA HIS A 504 -5.32 -25.39 28.00
C HIS A 504 -5.72 -24.81 29.37
N LYS A 505 -4.82 -24.84 30.37
CA LYS A 505 -5.06 -24.25 31.69
C LYS A 505 -5.25 -22.73 31.63
N ALA A 506 -4.41 -22.02 30.88
CA ALA A 506 -4.49 -20.57 30.71
C ALA A 506 -5.83 -20.15 30.09
N ARG A 507 -6.33 -20.91 29.11
CA ARG A 507 -7.63 -20.68 28.49
C ARG A 507 -8.79 -20.87 29.46
N VAL A 508 -8.75 -21.91 30.29
CA VAL A 508 -9.78 -22.19 31.32
C VAL A 508 -9.78 -21.12 32.42
N LEU A 509 -8.62 -20.60 32.83
CA LEU A 509 -8.52 -19.51 33.80
C LEU A 509 -9.13 -18.20 33.28
N ARG A 510 -8.87 -17.83 32.01
CA ARG A 510 -9.45 -16.63 31.40
C ARG A 510 -10.96 -16.70 31.26
N ALA A 511 -11.50 -17.87 30.89
CA ALA A 511 -12.94 -18.07 30.78
C ALA A 511 -13.67 -17.93 32.14
N ARG A 512 -12.97 -18.15 33.26
CA ARG A 512 -13.52 -18.00 34.62
C ARG A 512 -13.43 -16.56 35.17
N MET A 513 -12.57 -15.71 34.62
CA MET A 513 -12.29 -14.38 35.19
C MET A 513 -13.27 -13.28 34.74
N GLY A 514 -14.02 -13.47 33.65
CA GLY A 514 -14.95 -12.46 33.10
C GLY A 514 -14.27 -11.13 32.71
N PRO A 515 -14.94 -10.23 31.96
CA PRO A 515 -14.35 -8.92 31.64
C PRO A 515 -14.31 -8.01 32.89
N PRO A 516 -13.25 -7.21 33.09
CA PRO A 516 -13.12 -6.38 34.29
C PRO A 516 -14.14 -5.24 34.30
N ARG A 517 -14.69 -4.92 35.49
CA ARG A 517 -15.52 -3.73 35.70
C ARG A 517 -14.66 -2.46 35.67
N PRO A 518 -15.14 -1.36 35.07
CA PRO A 518 -14.40 -0.10 35.07
C PRO A 518 -14.38 0.50 36.49
N SER A 519 -13.17 0.73 37.02
CA SER A 519 -12.95 1.57 38.20
C SER A 519 -13.18 3.04 37.86
N GLN A 520 -13.74 3.78 38.82
CA GLN A 520 -14.12 5.20 38.68
C GLN A 520 -12.95 6.08 38.19
N PRO A 521 -13.22 7.11 37.37
CA PRO A 521 -12.18 8.00 36.89
C PRO A 521 -11.73 8.96 38.00
N GLN A 522 -10.43 8.98 38.29
CA GLN A 522 -9.80 10.20 38.79
C GLN A 522 -9.97 11.26 37.72
N LYS A 523 -10.46 12.44 38.11
CA LYS A 523 -10.65 13.61 37.24
C LYS A 523 -9.33 14.00 36.57
N SER A 524 -9.07 13.49 35.37
CA SER A 524 -8.22 14.17 34.40
C SER A 524 -8.95 15.45 33.97
N LEU A 525 -8.25 16.59 33.97
CA LEU A 525 -8.78 17.79 33.32
C LEU A 525 -9.15 17.43 31.87
N GLY A 526 -10.31 17.89 31.40
CA GLY A 526 -10.93 17.52 30.13
C GLY A 526 -10.06 17.81 28.91
N LEU A 527 -9.11 16.92 28.61
CA LEU A 527 -8.12 17.02 27.54
C LEU A 527 -8.54 16.30 26.25
N ALA A 528 -9.69 15.62 26.23
CA ALA A 528 -10.16 14.93 25.03
C ALA A 528 -10.81 15.87 23.99
N GLU A 529 -11.24 17.07 24.40
CA GLU A 529 -11.66 18.14 23.47
C GLU A 529 -10.49 19.12 23.28
N GLY A 530 -9.89 19.11 22.09
CA GLY A 530 -8.88 20.10 21.70
C GLY A 530 -7.43 19.75 22.06
N LEU A 531 -7.02 18.47 22.02
CA LEU A 531 -5.59 18.15 22.16
C LEU A 531 -4.79 18.75 21.00
N HIS A 532 -3.72 19.48 21.34
CA HIS A 532 -2.80 20.07 20.37
C HIS A 532 -1.44 19.38 20.41
N VAL A 533 -0.87 19.10 19.23
CA VAL A 533 0.42 18.44 19.06
C VAL A 533 1.36 19.34 18.28
N CYS A 534 2.62 19.38 18.70
CA CYS A 534 3.68 20.18 18.08
C CYS A 534 4.37 19.38 16.96
N ILE A 535 4.86 20.06 15.93
CA ILE A 535 5.56 19.43 14.79
C ILE A 535 6.95 20.05 14.62
N ASP A 536 7.99 19.22 14.51
CA ASP A 536 9.32 19.67 14.10
C ASP A 536 9.45 19.69 12.58
N ARG A 537 10.02 20.78 12.02
CA ARG A 537 10.35 20.87 10.59
C ARG A 537 11.84 20.70 10.40
N SER A 538 12.26 19.52 9.94
CA SER A 538 13.67 19.20 9.66
C SER A 538 13.86 18.35 8.41
N GLU A 539 14.97 18.58 7.69
CA GLU A 539 15.38 17.77 6.54
C GLU A 539 16.52 16.81 6.92
N GLY A 540 16.38 15.52 6.56
CA GLY A 540 17.47 14.53 6.69
C GLY A 540 17.74 14.05 8.11
N GLN A 541 16.71 13.97 8.96
CA GLN A 541 16.82 13.45 10.32
C GLN A 541 17.23 11.96 10.32
N PRO A 542 18.27 11.54 11.06
CA PRO A 542 18.69 10.15 11.10
C PRO A 542 17.68 9.27 11.85
N ARG A 543 17.57 8.00 11.44
CA ARG A 543 16.72 6.98 12.10
C ARG A 543 17.42 6.23 13.24
N ASP A 544 18.74 6.36 13.37
CA ASP A 544 19.54 5.74 14.43
C ASP A 544 19.77 6.70 15.60
N ALA A 545 19.57 6.24 16.84
CA ALA A 545 19.66 7.06 18.05
C ALA A 545 21.03 7.76 18.24
N LEU A 546 22.14 7.07 17.93
CA LEU A 546 23.49 7.61 18.05
C LEU A 546 23.76 8.67 16.97
N ALA A 547 23.30 8.42 15.74
CA ALA A 547 23.38 9.37 14.63
C ALA A 547 22.53 10.62 14.89
N ARG A 548 21.35 10.49 15.53
CA ARG A 548 20.47 11.61 15.90
C ARG A 548 21.15 12.60 16.83
N ARG A 549 21.90 12.13 17.83
CA ARG A 549 22.62 13.03 18.76
C ARG A 549 23.70 13.84 18.04
N SER A 550 24.45 13.20 17.14
CA SER A 550 25.47 13.88 16.31
C SER A 550 24.82 14.90 15.37
N TRP A 551 23.67 14.55 14.79
CA TRP A 551 22.90 15.42 13.91
C TRP A 551 22.29 16.62 14.65
N MET A 552 21.74 16.44 15.85
CA MET A 552 21.25 17.57 16.65
C MET A 552 22.40 18.54 17.00
N LYS A 553 23.59 18.00 17.30
CA LYS A 553 24.79 18.81 17.51
C LYS A 553 25.21 19.60 16.26
N SER A 554 25.10 19.02 15.06
CA SER A 554 25.46 19.72 13.83
C SER A 554 24.43 20.78 13.41
N ARG A 555 23.19 20.66 13.88
CA ARG A 555 22.12 21.65 13.65
C ARG A 555 22.00 22.70 14.74
N GLY A 556 22.54 22.45 15.94
CA GLY A 556 22.57 23.41 17.03
C GLY A 556 23.30 24.71 16.68
N TRP A 557 23.02 25.75 17.45
CA TRP A 557 23.73 27.03 17.34
C TRP A 557 25.13 26.93 17.97
N ALA A 558 26.01 27.88 17.66
CA ALA A 558 27.26 27.99 18.39
C ALA A 558 26.99 28.46 19.85
N PRO A 559 27.61 27.85 20.88
CA PRO A 559 27.53 28.34 22.26
C PRO A 559 27.93 29.82 22.39
N GLY A 560 27.29 30.52 23.33
CA GLY A 560 27.42 31.95 23.58
C GLY A 560 26.66 32.85 22.60
N ARG A 561 25.99 32.31 21.56
CA ARG A 561 25.27 33.11 20.56
C ARG A 561 24.14 33.91 21.19
N VAL A 562 24.01 35.15 20.71
CA VAL A 562 22.79 35.93 20.85
C VAL A 562 21.95 35.72 19.59
N LEU A 563 20.81 35.03 19.73
CA LEU A 563 19.85 34.75 18.67
C LEU A 563 18.77 35.84 18.66
N ARG A 564 18.55 36.47 17.51
CA ARG A 564 17.50 37.47 17.36
C ARG A 564 16.17 36.75 17.14
N VAL A 565 15.16 37.18 17.89
CA VAL A 565 13.82 36.63 17.84
C VAL A 565 12.85 37.76 17.49
N GLY A 566 12.13 37.62 16.39
CA GLY A 566 11.19 38.60 15.89
C GLY A 566 9.77 38.05 15.85
N PHE A 567 8.80 38.83 16.33
CA PHE A 567 7.38 38.53 16.14
C PHE A 567 6.89 39.20 14.85
N LEU A 568 6.33 38.40 13.93
CA LEU A 568 5.74 38.88 12.69
C LEU A 568 4.32 39.42 12.90
N ASP A 569 3.62 38.86 13.89
CA ASP A 569 2.27 39.22 14.31
C ASP A 569 2.02 38.78 15.76
N GLY A 570 0.75 38.76 16.20
CA GLY A 570 0.34 38.40 17.56
C GLY A 570 0.11 39.59 18.49
N ASP A 571 -0.64 39.35 19.55
CA ASP A 571 -0.94 40.36 20.57
C ASP A 571 0.29 40.62 21.47
N PRO A 572 0.64 41.88 21.79
CA PRO A 572 1.79 42.21 22.62
C PRO A 572 1.81 41.50 23.99
N VAL A 573 0.64 41.27 24.60
CA VAL A 573 0.55 40.55 25.89
C VAL A 573 0.92 39.09 25.72
N LEU A 574 0.47 38.44 24.63
CA LEU A 574 0.86 37.07 24.33
C LEU A 574 2.34 36.98 23.96
N GLN A 575 2.86 37.93 23.20
CA GLN A 575 4.29 38.03 22.87
C GLN A 575 5.17 38.12 24.13
N GLU A 576 4.72 38.85 25.16
CA GLU A 576 5.44 38.93 26.44
C GLU A 576 5.47 37.58 27.16
N ARG A 577 4.34 36.86 27.17
CA ARG A 577 4.27 35.52 27.78
C ARG A 577 5.20 34.54 27.07
N VAL A 578 5.21 34.56 25.73
CA VAL A 578 6.16 33.77 24.92
C VAL A 578 7.60 34.13 25.26
N ARG A 579 7.94 35.43 25.34
CA ARG A 579 9.28 35.89 25.68
C ARG A 579 9.74 35.37 27.04
N HIS A 580 8.87 35.48 28.05
CA HIS A 580 9.17 35.03 29.41
C HIS A 580 9.47 33.53 29.44
N VAL A 581 8.59 32.71 28.86
CA VAL A 581 8.75 31.25 28.86
C VAL A 581 9.95 30.80 28.02
N ALA A 582 10.14 31.35 26.82
CA ALA A 582 11.27 31.01 25.96
C ALA A 582 12.61 31.27 26.66
N SER A 583 12.69 32.33 27.46
CA SER A 583 13.90 32.70 28.21
C SER A 583 14.30 31.68 29.28
N LEU A 584 13.40 30.75 29.67
CA LEU A 584 13.76 29.67 30.61
C LEU A 584 14.84 28.74 30.04
N TRP A 585 14.87 28.51 28.72
CA TRP A 585 15.95 27.75 28.09
C TRP A 585 17.33 28.40 28.29
N THR A 586 17.40 29.73 28.33
CA THR A 586 18.67 30.48 28.49
C THR A 586 19.25 30.40 29.90
N GLN A 587 18.50 29.88 30.88
CA GLN A 587 19.01 29.57 32.21
C GLN A 587 19.79 28.25 32.24
N GLU A 588 19.55 27.41 31.23
CA GLU A 588 20.06 26.04 31.15
C GLU A 588 21.04 25.86 29.98
N ALA A 589 21.04 26.76 29.00
CA ALA A 589 21.87 26.66 27.80
C ALA A 589 22.66 27.95 27.59
N ASP A 590 23.95 27.86 27.20
CA ASP A 590 24.74 29.04 26.82
C ASP A 590 24.32 29.60 25.45
N VAL A 591 23.11 30.14 25.39
CA VAL A 591 22.53 30.91 24.28
C VAL A 591 21.66 32.01 24.88
N ARG A 592 21.55 33.15 24.19
CA ARG A 592 20.72 34.28 24.63
C ARG A 592 19.71 34.64 23.56
N PHE A 593 18.48 34.94 23.96
CA PHE A 593 17.48 35.48 23.04
C PHE A 593 17.43 37.00 23.13
N ARG A 594 17.56 37.68 21.99
CA ARG A 594 17.31 39.11 21.84
C ARG A 594 16.02 39.29 21.06
N PHE A 595 14.97 39.74 21.76
CA PHE A 595 13.69 40.02 21.12
C PHE A 595 13.71 41.41 20.50
N GLU A 596 13.52 41.49 19.18
CA GLU A 596 13.54 42.74 18.43
C GLU A 596 12.58 42.72 17.25
N LYS A 597 12.04 43.89 16.90
CA LYS A 597 11.11 44.02 15.77
C LYS A 597 11.90 44.15 14.46
N THR A 598 12.38 43.03 13.95
CA THR A 598 13.14 42.98 12.69
C THR A 598 12.74 41.76 11.85
N ALA A 599 12.68 41.96 10.53
CA ALA A 599 12.55 40.86 9.57
C ALA A 599 13.85 40.05 9.41
N GLU A 600 14.96 40.56 9.96
CA GLU A 600 16.30 39.96 9.89
C GLU A 600 16.58 38.95 11.02
N ALA A 601 15.58 38.67 11.87
CA ALA A 601 15.72 37.79 13.00
C ALA A 601 15.95 36.35 12.53
N GLU A 602 16.84 35.62 13.21
CA GLU A 602 17.06 34.20 12.92
C GLU A 602 15.79 33.39 13.19
N ILE A 603 15.13 33.67 14.32
CA ILE A 603 13.86 33.05 14.70
C ILE A 603 12.74 34.06 14.47
N ARG A 604 11.77 33.70 13.63
CA ARG A 604 10.62 34.55 13.25
C ARG A 604 9.32 33.86 13.61
N ILE A 605 8.56 34.44 14.53
CA ILE A 605 7.38 33.84 15.16
C ILE A 605 6.10 34.42 14.54
N SER A 606 5.20 33.53 14.11
CA SER A 606 3.82 33.84 13.68
C SER A 606 2.80 33.20 14.64
N PHE A 607 1.60 33.78 14.69
CA PHE A 607 0.42 33.23 15.37
C PHE A 607 -0.75 33.00 14.40
N ARG A 608 -0.48 33.09 13.08
CA ARG A 608 -1.51 33.07 12.04
C ARG A 608 -1.58 31.76 11.26
N GLU A 609 -0.51 30.97 11.27
CA GLU A 609 -0.52 29.69 10.57
C GLU A 609 -1.21 28.60 11.41
N ARG A 610 -1.56 27.49 10.76
CA ARG A 610 -2.18 26.34 11.44
C ARG A 610 -1.14 25.53 12.20
N GLY A 611 -1.53 25.01 13.37
CA GLY A 611 -0.70 24.17 14.23
C GLY A 611 0.46 24.94 14.89
N SER A 612 1.15 24.32 15.84
CA SER A 612 2.39 24.86 16.40
C SER A 612 3.55 24.02 15.89
N TRP A 613 4.59 24.71 15.43
CA TRP A 613 5.76 24.08 14.81
C TRP A 613 6.95 25.02 14.82
N SER A 614 8.14 24.45 14.68
CA SER A 614 9.39 25.18 14.51
C SER A 614 10.35 24.43 13.59
N PHE A 615 11.15 25.17 12.82
CA PHE A 615 12.34 24.59 12.19
C PHE A 615 13.39 24.22 13.25
N VAL A 616 14.21 23.23 12.94
CA VAL A 616 15.19 22.68 13.89
C VAL A 616 16.53 23.43 13.83
N GLY A 617 16.88 24.11 14.92
CA GLY A 617 18.19 24.78 15.06
C GLY A 617 18.50 25.76 13.94
N THR A 618 19.69 25.63 13.36
CA THR A 618 20.21 26.46 12.27
C THR A 618 19.46 26.31 10.94
N ASP A 619 18.54 25.35 10.79
CA ASP A 619 17.68 25.30 9.60
C ASP A 619 16.79 26.55 9.47
N CYS A 620 16.54 27.27 10.57
CA CYS A 620 15.92 28.59 10.57
C CYS A 620 16.61 29.59 9.62
N LEU A 621 17.92 29.43 9.38
CA LEU A 621 18.72 30.31 8.52
C LEU A 621 18.46 30.08 7.02
N ARG A 622 17.90 28.93 6.65
CA ARG A 622 17.59 28.57 5.25
C ARG A 622 16.23 29.09 4.80
N VAL A 623 15.38 29.47 5.75
CA VAL A 623 14.01 29.93 5.49
C VAL A 623 14.05 31.38 4.97
N PRO A 624 13.32 31.70 3.89
CA PRO A 624 13.21 33.08 3.39
C PRO A 624 12.81 34.08 4.48
N ARG A 625 13.39 35.29 4.44
CA ARG A 625 13.18 36.32 5.48
C ARG A 625 11.72 36.78 5.61
N SER A 626 10.93 36.64 4.55
CA SER A 626 9.50 36.99 4.53
C SER A 626 8.60 35.93 5.15
N GLN A 627 9.14 34.78 5.56
CA GLN A 627 8.38 33.65 6.09
C GLN A 627 8.72 33.38 7.56
N PRO A 628 7.77 32.89 8.38
CA PRO A 628 8.05 32.48 9.75
C PRO A 628 8.95 31.25 9.80
N THR A 629 9.75 31.13 10.85
CA THR A 629 10.52 29.93 11.18
C THR A 629 9.92 29.15 12.34
N MET A 630 8.90 29.72 12.99
CA MET A 630 8.16 29.14 14.10
C MET A 630 6.73 29.69 14.08
N ASN A 631 5.76 28.87 14.47
CA ASN A 631 4.37 29.29 14.61
C ASN A 631 3.73 28.75 15.89
N PHE A 632 2.84 29.54 16.49
CA PHE A 632 1.95 29.12 17.58
C PHE A 632 0.50 29.20 17.12
N GLY A 633 -0.08 28.06 16.71
CA GLY A 633 -1.34 28.06 15.95
C GLY A 633 -2.63 28.12 16.78
N TRP A 634 -2.55 27.91 18.08
CA TRP A 634 -3.73 27.88 18.97
C TRP A 634 -3.57 28.68 20.26
N LEU A 635 -2.38 29.26 20.52
CA LEU A 635 -2.18 30.08 21.71
C LEU A 635 -2.90 31.41 21.56
N THR A 636 -3.71 31.75 22.55
CA THR A 636 -4.46 33.01 22.60
C THR A 636 -4.20 33.74 23.92
N LEU A 637 -4.72 34.95 24.05
CA LEU A 637 -4.70 35.68 25.34
C LEU A 637 -5.40 34.92 26.47
N ALA A 638 -6.37 34.07 26.15
CA ALA A 638 -7.10 33.27 27.12
C ALA A 638 -6.41 31.94 27.47
N SER A 639 -5.37 31.53 26.74
CA SER A 639 -4.66 30.28 27.00
C SER A 639 -4.05 30.29 28.41
N PRO A 640 -4.26 29.26 29.25
CA PRO A 640 -3.69 29.17 30.58
C PRO A 640 -2.15 29.14 30.57
N ASP A 641 -1.52 29.65 31.64
CA ASP A 641 -0.05 29.67 31.76
C ASP A 641 0.62 28.29 31.60
N PRO A 642 0.08 27.17 32.11
CA PRO A 642 0.66 25.86 31.88
C PRO A 642 0.68 25.45 30.40
N GLU A 643 -0.35 25.82 29.64
CA GLU A 643 -0.43 25.52 28.20
C GLU A 643 0.59 26.36 27.42
N VAL A 644 0.65 27.67 27.69
CA VAL A 644 1.67 28.54 27.09
C VAL A 644 3.07 28.07 27.45
N SER A 645 3.30 27.66 28.69
CA SER A 645 4.57 27.10 29.14
C SER A 645 4.96 25.87 28.34
N ALA A 646 4.04 24.89 28.21
CA ALA A 646 4.30 23.65 27.51
C ALA A 646 4.66 23.88 26.03
N VAL A 647 3.80 24.60 25.30
CA VAL A 647 3.94 24.78 23.85
C VAL A 647 5.17 25.64 23.54
N VAL A 648 5.39 26.74 24.27
CA VAL A 648 6.53 27.63 24.01
C VAL A 648 7.85 26.95 24.33
N LEU A 649 7.96 26.22 25.45
CA LEU A 649 9.19 25.48 25.75
C LEU A 649 9.48 24.42 24.70
N HIS A 650 8.45 23.69 24.24
CA HIS A 650 8.59 22.65 23.22
C HIS A 650 9.13 23.23 21.90
N GLU A 651 8.47 24.27 21.35
CA GLU A 651 8.88 24.86 20.07
C GLU A 651 10.25 25.52 20.14
N PHE A 652 10.58 26.19 21.25
CA PHE A 652 11.93 26.72 21.45
C PHE A 652 12.98 25.62 21.64
N GLY A 653 12.60 24.43 22.10
CA GLY A 653 13.46 23.25 22.07
C GLY A 653 13.87 22.89 20.64
N HIS A 654 12.90 22.83 19.72
CA HIS A 654 13.19 22.63 18.29
C HIS A 654 14.06 23.74 17.71
N ALA A 655 13.74 25.02 17.98
CA ALA A 655 14.57 26.13 17.52
C ALA A 655 16.01 26.10 18.08
N LEU A 656 16.25 25.39 19.18
CA LEU A 656 17.58 25.13 19.75
C LEU A 656 18.20 23.80 19.27
N GLY A 657 17.56 23.07 18.36
CA GLY A 657 18.10 21.86 17.77
C GLY A 657 17.64 20.56 18.42
N CYS A 658 16.75 20.60 19.41
CA CYS A 658 16.16 19.41 20.01
C CYS A 658 15.14 18.77 19.05
N LEU A 659 15.07 17.45 19.08
CA LEU A 659 14.05 16.66 18.37
C LEU A 659 12.99 16.16 19.36
N HIS A 660 11.90 15.62 18.84
CA HIS A 660 10.91 14.93 19.66
C HIS A 660 11.56 13.81 20.49
N GLU A 661 11.23 13.77 21.77
CA GLU A 661 11.46 12.60 22.62
C GLU A 661 10.35 11.59 22.33
N HIS A 662 10.68 10.30 22.33
CA HIS A 662 9.73 9.23 22.06
C HIS A 662 9.68 8.26 23.24
N HIS A 663 8.50 7.71 23.51
CA HIS A 663 8.32 6.66 24.52
C HIS A 663 7.38 5.57 23.99
N THR A 664 7.91 4.38 23.74
CA THR A 664 7.13 3.20 23.38
C THR A 664 7.24 2.18 24.52
N PRO A 665 6.13 1.75 25.14
CA PRO A 665 6.17 0.76 26.22
C PRO A 665 6.53 -0.63 25.66
N PRO A 666 7.08 -1.54 26.49
CA PRO A 666 7.31 -2.92 26.08
C PRO A 666 6.02 -3.57 25.57
N GLY A 667 6.03 -4.04 24.33
CA GLY A 667 4.85 -4.59 23.64
C GLY A 667 4.10 -3.60 22.73
N GLY A 668 4.55 -2.35 22.64
CA GLY A 668 4.01 -1.32 21.74
C GLY A 668 2.79 -0.58 22.30
N ILE A 669 2.41 0.51 21.63
CA ILE A 669 1.22 1.29 21.98
C ILE A 669 0.04 0.73 21.20
N ALA A 670 -0.96 0.19 21.90
CA ALA A 670 -2.20 -0.26 21.26
C ALA A 670 -3.07 0.97 20.97
N TRP A 671 -2.88 1.59 19.82
CA TRP A 671 -3.57 2.85 19.48
C TRP A 671 -5.08 2.69 19.32
N ASN A 672 -5.85 3.53 20.00
CA ASN A 672 -7.24 3.79 19.69
C ASN A 672 -7.30 4.76 18.49
N LYS A 673 -6.97 4.24 17.30
CA LYS A 673 -6.83 5.06 16.09
C LYS A 673 -8.09 5.89 15.80
N GLN A 674 -9.26 5.37 16.11
CA GLN A 674 -10.52 6.08 15.92
C GLN A 674 -10.64 7.33 16.81
N ALA A 675 -10.28 7.24 18.10
CA ALA A 675 -10.28 8.41 18.99
C ALA A 675 -9.24 9.46 18.57
N ILE A 676 -8.09 8.99 18.08
CA ILE A 676 -7.00 9.85 17.59
C ILE A 676 -7.44 10.60 16.33
N TYR A 677 -7.99 9.90 15.33
CA TYR A 677 -8.50 10.56 14.12
C TYR A 677 -9.63 11.53 14.46
N ALA A 678 -10.58 11.14 15.31
CA ALA A 678 -11.68 12.01 15.71
C ALA A 678 -11.18 13.30 16.40
N CYS A 679 -10.12 13.21 17.21
CA CYS A 679 -9.53 14.36 17.88
C CYS A 679 -8.82 15.30 16.90
N PHE A 680 -7.95 14.78 16.05
CA PHE A 680 -7.12 15.61 15.16
C PHE A 680 -7.84 16.08 13.88
N GLN A 681 -8.88 15.36 13.43
CA GLN A 681 -9.75 15.80 12.32
C GLN A 681 -10.71 16.92 12.73
N GLY A 682 -10.97 17.07 14.04
CA GLY A 682 -11.76 18.14 14.60
C GLY A 682 -10.99 19.47 14.71
N ALA A 683 -11.72 20.53 15.08
CA ALA A 683 -11.10 21.80 15.41
C ALA A 683 -10.17 21.66 16.63
N PRO A 684 -9.06 22.42 16.69
CA PRO A 684 -8.61 23.42 15.72
C PRO A 684 -7.55 22.88 14.73
N THR A 685 -7.22 21.59 14.79
CA THR A 685 -6.10 21.01 14.03
C THR A 685 -6.50 20.67 12.59
N PHE A 686 -7.70 20.11 12.39
CA PHE A 686 -8.27 19.75 11.09
C PHE A 686 -7.36 18.90 10.18
N TRP A 687 -6.53 18.04 10.78
CA TRP A 687 -5.68 17.12 10.01
C TRP A 687 -6.54 16.09 9.29
N THR A 688 -6.24 15.88 8.01
CA THR A 688 -6.69 14.70 7.26
C THR A 688 -6.20 13.42 7.94
N ARG A 689 -6.85 12.30 7.63
CA ARG A 689 -6.45 11.01 8.22
C ARG A 689 -4.99 10.68 7.90
N GLU A 690 -4.55 11.03 6.70
CA GLU A 690 -3.18 10.89 6.22
C GLU A 690 -2.20 11.80 6.96
N GLU A 691 -2.61 13.02 7.33
CA GLU A 691 -1.80 13.89 8.17
C GLU A 691 -1.69 13.35 9.59
N VAL A 692 -2.76 12.77 10.15
CA VAL A 692 -2.68 12.05 11.43
C VAL A 692 -1.76 10.82 11.32
N ASP A 693 -1.85 10.05 10.23
CA ASP A 693 -0.98 8.90 9.99
C ASP A 693 0.49 9.31 9.88
N ARG A 694 0.78 10.37 9.13
CA ARG A 694 2.15 10.86 8.94
C ARG A 694 2.71 11.56 10.18
N HIS A 695 1.95 12.48 10.77
CA HIS A 695 2.42 13.40 11.80
C HIS A 695 2.13 12.94 13.22
N PHE A 696 1.19 12.03 13.45
CA PHE A 696 0.97 11.44 14.77
C PHE A 696 1.53 10.02 14.82
N PHE A 697 1.03 9.08 14.00
CA PHE A 697 1.52 7.69 14.05
C PHE A 697 2.96 7.54 13.57
N GLY A 698 3.35 8.26 12.52
CA GLY A 698 4.74 8.28 12.03
C GLY A 698 5.76 8.75 13.07
N LEU A 699 5.35 9.54 14.09
CA LEU A 699 6.21 9.92 15.22
C LEU A 699 6.44 8.75 16.20
N TYR A 700 5.50 7.82 16.34
CA TYR A 700 5.57 6.75 17.35
C TYR A 700 5.86 5.35 16.79
N GLU A 701 5.82 5.18 15.47
CA GLU A 701 6.22 3.93 14.80
C GLU A 701 7.75 3.72 14.74
N GLN A 702 8.52 4.68 15.24
CA GLN A 702 9.97 4.68 15.19
C GLN A 702 10.53 4.70 16.64
N ASP A 703 11.36 3.71 17.00
CA ASP A 703 12.04 3.69 18.30
C ASP A 703 13.26 4.66 18.28
N LEU A 704 12.96 5.97 18.37
CA LEU A 704 13.89 7.07 18.07
C LEU A 704 14.52 7.73 19.29
N THR A 705 14.40 7.12 20.47
CA THR A 705 14.87 7.71 21.72
C THR A 705 16.38 8.00 21.63
N VAL A 706 16.79 9.24 21.87
CA VAL A 706 18.20 9.68 21.77
C VAL A 706 19.05 9.12 22.93
N HIS A 707 18.38 8.66 23.98
CA HIS A 707 18.96 8.12 25.19
C HIS A 707 18.63 6.63 25.35
N ASP A 708 19.51 5.89 26.03
CA ASP A 708 19.35 4.45 26.33
C ASP A 708 18.04 4.13 27.09
N GLN A 709 17.39 5.15 27.68
CA GLN A 709 16.08 5.08 28.33
C GLN A 709 15.30 6.38 28.09
N SER A 710 14.06 6.25 27.60
CA SER A 710 13.12 7.35 27.36
C SER A 710 12.79 8.15 28.63
N ASP A 711 12.71 9.49 28.51
CA ASP A 711 12.24 10.38 29.59
C ASP A 711 10.77 10.77 29.42
N THR A 712 9.88 10.10 30.16
CA THR A 712 8.44 10.38 30.14
C THR A 712 8.04 11.77 30.66
N ARG A 713 8.98 12.49 31.28
CA ARG A 713 8.78 13.87 31.76
C ARG A 713 9.44 14.93 30.86
N SER A 714 10.05 14.53 29.75
CA SER A 714 10.67 15.47 28.81
C SER A 714 9.63 16.44 28.26
N ILE A 715 10.00 17.71 28.15
CA ILE A 715 9.20 18.72 27.47
C ILE A 715 9.06 18.43 25.98
N MET A 716 10.01 17.67 25.39
CA MET A 716 10.03 17.32 23.96
C MET A 716 9.14 16.10 23.64
N LEU A 717 8.45 15.53 24.63
CA LEU A 717 7.55 14.39 24.43
C LEU A 717 6.12 14.88 24.20
N ASN A 718 5.51 14.48 23.09
CA ASN A 718 4.11 14.82 22.81
C ASN A 718 3.15 14.07 23.75
N PRO A 719 2.10 14.74 24.26
CA PRO A 719 1.12 14.14 25.16
C PRO A 719 0.32 13.04 24.45
N ILE A 720 0.06 11.94 25.17
CA ILE A 720 -0.80 10.84 24.72
C ILE A 720 -1.89 10.67 25.78
N PRO A 721 -3.11 11.17 25.55
CA PRO A 721 -4.23 10.94 26.45
C PRO A 721 -4.56 9.45 26.58
N PRO A 722 -5.06 8.99 27.74
CA PRO A 722 -5.51 7.61 27.91
C PRO A 722 -6.54 7.17 26.87
N GLU A 723 -7.38 8.09 26.37
CA GLU A 723 -8.40 7.84 25.37
C GLU A 723 -7.82 7.44 24.01
N PHE A 724 -6.55 7.77 23.75
CA PHE A 724 -5.84 7.46 22.52
C PHE A 724 -5.26 6.05 22.52
N THR A 725 -5.39 5.28 23.60
CA THR A 725 -4.88 3.91 23.66
C THR A 725 -5.93 2.92 24.17
N LEU A 726 -5.81 1.68 23.70
CA LEU A 726 -6.66 0.55 24.07
C LEU A 726 -6.05 -0.29 25.21
N ASN A 727 -4.75 -0.10 25.48
CA ASN A 727 -4.01 -0.81 26.53
C ASN A 727 -3.74 0.04 27.78
N GLY A 728 -4.31 1.26 27.87
CA GLY A 728 -4.19 2.14 29.04
C GLY A 728 -2.86 2.92 29.14
N PHE A 729 -2.00 2.83 28.11
CA PHE A 729 -0.80 3.63 28.01
C PHE A 729 -1.14 5.11 27.81
N HIS A 730 -0.45 6.00 28.53
CA HIS A 730 -0.65 7.43 28.39
C HIS A 730 0.64 8.18 28.73
N VAL A 731 0.77 9.37 28.17
CA VAL A 731 1.84 10.32 28.43
C VAL A 731 1.22 11.64 28.84
N GLY A 732 1.65 12.16 29.99
CA GLY A 732 1.11 13.39 30.57
C GLY A 732 1.48 14.64 29.76
N PHE A 733 0.72 15.72 29.98
CA PHE A 733 1.02 17.03 29.44
C PHE A 733 2.14 17.70 30.27
N ASN A 734 3.38 17.63 29.78
CA ASN A 734 4.54 18.19 30.46
C ASN A 734 4.61 19.71 30.24
N THR A 735 4.76 20.48 31.32
CA THR A 735 4.67 21.96 31.29
C THR A 735 5.96 22.65 31.72
N ARG A 736 7.01 21.88 32.02
CA ARG A 736 8.31 22.35 32.53
C ARG A 736 9.43 21.48 31.98
N LEU A 737 10.64 22.04 31.90
CA LEU A 737 11.85 21.28 31.56
C LEU A 737 12.13 20.21 32.60
N SER A 738 12.33 18.97 32.14
CA SER A 738 12.80 17.88 32.97
C SER A 738 14.27 18.08 33.35
N GLU A 739 14.75 17.37 34.38
CA GLU A 739 16.18 17.39 34.71
C GLU A 739 17.05 16.82 33.58
N ARG A 740 16.51 15.92 32.75
CA ARG A 740 17.22 15.40 31.57
C ARG A 740 17.21 16.40 30.42
N ASP A 741 16.11 17.14 30.20
CA ASP A 741 16.08 18.22 29.21
C ASP A 741 17.17 19.26 29.53
N LYS A 742 17.26 19.66 30.80
CA LYS A 742 18.28 20.58 31.31
C LYS A 742 19.68 20.02 31.13
N ALA A 743 19.91 18.76 31.48
CA ALA A 743 21.22 18.13 31.33
C ALA A 743 21.63 18.00 29.86
N PHE A 744 20.69 17.67 28.97
CA PHE A 744 20.94 17.53 27.55
C PHE A 744 21.25 18.88 26.91
N ILE A 745 20.45 19.92 27.19
CA ILE A 745 20.66 21.23 26.58
C ILE A 745 21.98 21.87 27.05
N ARG A 746 22.39 21.66 28.32
CA ARG A 746 23.73 22.03 28.82
C ARG A 746 24.86 21.30 28.07
N GLN A 747 24.63 20.09 27.57
CA GLN A 747 25.66 19.39 26.78
C GLN A 747 25.70 19.90 25.34
N LEU A 748 24.56 20.36 24.82
CA LEU A 748 24.47 20.96 23.48
C LEU A 748 25.07 22.39 23.48
N TYR A 749 24.88 23.12 24.58
CA TYR A 749 25.33 24.49 24.81
C TYR A 749 26.01 24.61 26.19
N PRO A 750 27.27 24.16 26.31
CA PRO A 750 28.00 24.06 27.58
C PRO A 750 28.40 25.38 28.21
#